data_AF-A0A254RH06-F1
#
_entry.id   AF-A0A254RH06-F1
#
_cell.length_a   1.000
_cell.length_b   1.000
_cell.length_c   1.000
_cell.angle_alpha   90.00
_cell.angle_beta   90.00
_cell.angle_gamma   90.00
#
_symmetry.space_group_name_H-M   'P 1'
#
loop_
_entity.id
_entity.type
_entity.pdbx_description
1 polymer ?
#
loop_
_entity_poly.entity_id
_entity_poly.type
_entity_poly.pdbx_seq_one_letter_code
_entity_poly.pdbx_strand_id
1 'polypeptide(L)'
;MKKNIAAGLALTAVSFGLVCIAPAHADVAGAANLDIVVRDFPVNHPDFENFSEEFASTGDKDGGRYCRNNGATGTGLCGELIYNTGKPGYDINWMNLASMHNSCGNKRSKAGAWIGLDGYPNVANMFLPSYLQMVSTKDTLQYGECKDKVNNRIQRGYKTYIDGMVSGTKCGNGGVAWSNPVYYTPGMVQSYLSFDRGPTGDIDMLDGVHILKAQDLCDNTYFDQWYSDGNGFAKRSNTILVLPAVNTGTSSKNIYSIDYNYSNGGYFPLDIVDTTTQVRSGMATKANGGCTTDQCDQWGPQTYSIFCPPYKYEYDSTQTDMMGTNTFNLCQRWLAAGGPRDPNAALNAFQMGSDVDARHLRNYGFTMMGYAKFKYHSKNQVNATTGQPDPEIFEFTGDDDMWIFVDGVLVVDLGGTHLATPGRVDISVLAKNGHGCSTDPMLGAAGYGLPPLSDQTATGQNCQLKPDGSWADNTWHHLHFFYADRQSDGSNMYMRTSLAEIAPTKYGQPTVTGAEVTVTDGVATTSLILNTELSDETLAAMMAGGQSETVPSLVVTHCSNFDIASSSCLAYDTLGLYVKDIHFVIDKGADGIVYDIQGVVKDKAGNEVTIQSGDQIAFNYPNQDPLSETYNVWTQSMTFYITSKAGKVVDAFPTEWATATLLVNPTTVIEMKDTTLVRPEFDNKTLTDKASSNGGDLEPNSTGELLITPLPAAFIDGGDQNTWLKDHWTDITAAATGANGHPAGGVSDRLFPGVMIDDDNPNGAVSARCYADAAGTESCSSISFRTSQPFQVNVRVFDHLGHFIGQYTEGVTDVTKFQTMMKAQTVPNATSNVCVDASTGQSAEVTGVGEMMVTIKMYPISQQGRKIATGPYIYQVSIIKEHYVYCAYMGNGGFQLVDAPYQRASLTTTRGYRRTTKK
;
A
#
# COMPACT_ATOMS: atom_id res chain seq x y z
N MET A 1 0.02 5.34 76.77
CA MET A 1 1.35 4.67 76.66
C MET A 1 1.31 3.33 77.37
N LYS A 2 1.50 2.23 76.62
CA LYS A 2 2.20 0.98 76.97
C LYS A 2 1.71 -0.07 75.95
N LYS A 3 2.36 -0.19 74.79
CA LYS A 3 3.55 -1.01 74.46
C LYS A 3 3.34 -2.52 74.65
N ASN A 4 3.74 -3.24 73.59
CA ASN A 4 4.29 -4.61 73.52
C ASN A 4 3.28 -5.75 73.27
N ILE A 5 3.54 -6.82 72.50
CA ILE A 5 4.68 -7.36 71.70
C ILE A 5 4.03 -8.51 70.88
N ALA A 6 4.09 -8.53 69.55
CA ALA A 6 4.98 -9.29 68.65
C ALA A 6 4.87 -10.84 68.64
N ALA A 7 4.66 -11.38 67.42
CA ALA A 7 5.12 -12.65 66.79
C ALA A 7 3.97 -13.28 65.96
N GLY A 8 4.09 -13.65 64.69
CA GLY A 8 5.18 -13.65 63.72
C GLY A 8 4.71 -14.31 62.40
N LEU A 9 5.47 -14.09 61.32
CA LEU A 9 5.45 -14.73 59.98
C LEU A 9 4.18 -14.59 59.13
N ALA A 10 4.21 -14.45 57.80
CA ALA A 10 5.20 -14.08 56.78
C ALA A 10 4.39 -13.92 55.47
N LEU A 11 4.86 -13.04 54.57
CA LEU A 11 4.76 -13.00 53.10
C LEU A 11 3.58 -13.73 52.41
N THR A 12 2.84 -13.19 51.44
CA THR A 12 2.86 -11.92 50.68
C THR A 12 1.70 -12.06 49.70
N ALA A 13 0.79 -11.08 49.66
CA ALA A 13 -0.06 -10.78 48.51
C ALA A 13 -0.96 -9.59 48.87
N VAL A 14 -0.58 -8.37 48.49
CA VAL A 14 -1.57 -7.30 48.24
C VAL A 14 -1.05 -6.43 47.10
N SER A 15 -1.71 -6.60 45.97
CA SER A 15 -1.87 -5.68 44.86
C SER A 15 -2.37 -4.30 45.29
N PHE A 16 -1.73 -3.24 44.79
CA PHE A 16 -2.27 -1.91 44.44
C PHE A 16 -1.13 -1.24 43.67
N GLY A 17 -1.26 -0.62 42.50
CA GLY A 17 -2.38 -0.11 41.74
C GLY A 17 -1.79 0.96 40.81
N LEU A 18 -2.29 1.02 39.57
CA LEU A 18 -2.00 1.97 38.49
C LEU A 18 -1.32 3.29 38.90
N VAL A 19 -0.21 3.62 38.23
CA VAL A 19 -0.15 4.68 37.19
C VAL A 19 1.01 4.30 36.24
N CYS A 20 0.73 3.55 35.18
CA CYS A 20 1.66 3.47 34.06
C CYS A 20 1.33 4.64 33.13
N ILE A 21 2.08 5.74 33.22
CA ILE A 21 2.21 6.66 32.09
C ILE A 21 3.15 5.94 31.12
N ALA A 22 2.59 5.09 30.26
CA ALA A 22 3.30 4.59 29.11
C ALA A 22 3.09 5.60 27.98
N PRO A 23 4.13 6.19 27.38
CA PRO A 23 4.06 6.53 25.97
C PRO A 23 4.16 5.19 25.22
N ALA A 24 3.11 4.38 25.30
CA ALA A 24 2.93 3.26 24.41
C ALA A 24 2.32 3.86 23.14
N HIS A 25 3.01 3.75 22.02
CA HIS A 25 2.41 4.03 20.72
C HIS A 25 1.46 2.87 20.39
N ALA A 26 0.30 2.88 21.05
CA ALA A 26 -0.88 2.19 20.57
C ALA A 26 -1.25 2.77 19.19
N ASP A 27 -1.84 1.95 18.32
CA ASP A 27 -2.42 2.45 17.09
C ASP A 27 -3.49 3.50 17.47
N VAL A 28 -3.20 4.77 17.20
CA VAL A 28 -4.14 5.84 17.52
C VAL A 28 -5.19 5.83 16.41
N ALA A 29 -6.46 5.60 16.76
CA ALA A 29 -7.56 5.70 15.80
C ALA A 29 -7.49 7.03 15.03
N GLY A 30 -7.41 6.95 13.70
CA GLY A 30 -7.23 8.13 12.84
C GLY A 30 -5.79 8.65 12.75
N ALA A 31 -4.77 7.80 12.91
CA ALA A 31 -3.37 8.07 12.54
C ALA A 31 -3.02 7.42 11.18
N ALA A 32 -1.97 7.92 10.53
CA ALA A 32 -1.36 7.27 9.38
C ALA A 32 -0.25 6.33 9.86
N ASN A 33 -0.32 5.06 9.50
CA ASN A 33 0.66 4.05 9.87
C ASN A 33 1.50 3.65 8.67
N LEU A 34 2.81 3.58 8.85
CA LEU A 34 3.77 3.14 7.83
C LEU A 34 4.52 1.91 8.36
N ASP A 35 4.79 0.93 7.52
CA ASP A 35 5.66 -0.18 7.89
C ASP A 35 7.10 0.31 7.96
N ILE A 36 7.85 -0.08 8.99
CA ILE A 36 9.28 0.22 9.08
C ILE A 36 10.10 -1.02 9.45
N VAL A 37 11.27 -1.13 8.83
CA VAL A 37 12.32 -2.10 9.13
C VAL A 37 13.53 -1.32 9.60
N VAL A 38 13.86 -1.48 10.87
CA VAL A 38 15.02 -0.83 11.51
C VAL A 38 16.15 -1.84 11.64
N ARG A 39 17.36 -1.43 11.28
CA ARG A 39 18.59 -2.23 11.44
C ARG A 39 19.53 -1.47 12.36
N ASP A 40 19.73 -2.02 13.55
CA ASP A 40 20.58 -1.47 14.59
C ASP A 40 22.02 -2.01 14.44
N PHE A 41 22.95 -1.13 14.07
CA PHE A 41 24.35 -1.48 13.86
C PHE A 41 25.13 -1.36 15.16
N PRO A 42 26.14 -2.20 15.40
CA PRO A 42 27.02 -2.01 16.54
C PRO A 42 27.78 -0.70 16.37
N VAL A 43 28.05 0.00 17.48
CA VAL A 43 28.74 1.30 17.48
C VAL A 43 30.14 1.23 16.87
N ASN A 44 30.70 0.03 16.69
CA ASN A 44 31.99 -0.16 16.06
C ASN A 44 31.94 -0.40 14.53
N HIS A 45 30.78 -0.23 13.90
CA HIS A 45 30.62 -0.36 12.46
C HIS A 45 31.22 0.85 11.71
N PRO A 46 32.19 0.67 10.79
CA PRO A 46 32.96 1.78 10.22
C PRO A 46 32.14 2.90 9.55
N ASP A 47 30.99 2.61 8.94
CA ASP A 47 30.17 3.64 8.29
C ASP A 47 29.28 4.44 9.30
N PHE A 48 29.02 3.88 10.50
CA PHE A 48 28.24 4.50 11.58
C PHE A 48 29.12 5.04 12.72
N GLU A 49 30.44 4.86 12.60
CA GLU A 49 31.47 5.41 13.50
C GLU A 49 31.98 6.80 13.07
N ASN A 50 31.77 7.16 11.79
CA ASN A 50 32.78 7.87 11.01
C ASN A 50 32.26 9.14 10.33
N PHE A 51 31.11 9.68 10.72
CA PHE A 51 30.67 10.89 10.04
C PHE A 51 31.60 12.06 10.41
N SER A 52 32.39 12.47 9.42
CA SER A 52 33.59 13.28 9.55
C SER A 52 33.35 14.75 9.19
N GLU A 53 32.09 15.20 9.30
CA GLU A 53 31.55 16.50 9.77
C GLU A 53 32.39 17.78 9.57
N GLU A 54 33.64 17.67 9.97
CA GLU A 54 34.54 18.70 10.39
C GLU A 54 35.91 18.59 9.72
N PHE A 55 36.10 17.62 8.80
CA PHE A 55 37.37 17.42 8.12
C PHE A 55 37.81 18.74 7.47
N ALA A 56 38.83 19.36 8.06
CA ALA A 56 39.35 20.65 7.66
C ALA A 56 40.69 20.46 6.95
N SER A 57 40.94 21.27 5.93
CA SER A 57 42.27 21.42 5.35
C SER A 57 42.94 22.68 5.90
N THR A 58 44.28 22.70 5.90
CA THR A 58 45.08 23.88 6.30
C THR A 58 44.84 25.12 5.43
N GLY A 59 44.13 24.97 4.30
CA GLY A 59 43.73 26.04 3.39
C GLY A 59 42.44 26.79 3.75
N ASP A 60 41.66 26.31 4.71
CA ASP A 60 40.42 26.97 5.13
C ASP A 60 40.70 28.26 5.95
N LYS A 61 39.88 29.30 5.81
CA LYS A 61 40.06 30.58 6.54
C LYS A 61 39.79 30.45 8.04
N ASP A 62 38.92 29.50 8.41
CA ASP A 62 38.55 29.18 9.79
C ASP A 62 39.27 27.89 10.25
N GLY A 63 39.18 26.79 9.49
CA GLY A 63 39.91 25.54 9.76
C GLY A 63 41.44 25.67 9.68
N GLY A 64 41.98 26.37 8.67
CA GLY A 64 43.42 26.58 8.54
C GLY A 64 44.02 27.51 9.59
N ARG A 65 43.21 28.37 10.24
CA ARG A 65 43.65 29.15 11.41
C ARG A 65 43.72 28.26 12.64
N TYR A 66 42.71 27.40 12.82
CA TYR A 66 42.71 26.39 13.87
C TYR A 66 43.89 25.41 13.75
N CYS A 67 44.13 24.85 12.57
CA CYS A 67 45.20 23.87 12.36
C CYS A 67 46.59 24.49 12.52
N ARG A 68 46.82 25.73 12.04
CA ARG A 68 48.08 26.47 12.29
C ARG A 68 48.30 26.81 13.76
N ASN A 69 47.24 27.20 14.48
CA ASN A 69 47.31 27.52 15.91
C ASN A 69 47.55 26.28 16.80
N ASN A 70 47.35 25.07 16.25
CA ASN A 70 47.56 23.80 16.94
C ASN A 70 48.70 22.97 16.33
N GLY A 71 49.63 23.60 15.59
CA GLY A 71 50.91 22.99 15.24
C GLY A 71 51.04 22.44 13.81
N ALA A 72 50.08 22.69 12.92
CA ALA A 72 50.13 22.21 11.52
C ALA A 72 51.21 22.96 10.76
N THR A 73 52.19 22.23 10.25
CA THR A 73 53.26 22.80 9.43
C THR A 73 53.10 22.33 7.98
N GLY A 74 53.03 23.28 7.03
CA GLY A 74 52.95 22.99 5.58
C GLY A 74 51.54 22.92 4.99
N THR A 75 51.43 22.32 3.80
CA THR A 75 50.18 22.10 3.02
C THR A 75 49.43 20.82 3.43
N GLY A 76 49.69 20.28 4.63
CA GLY A 76 49.14 19.01 5.11
C GLY A 76 47.67 19.09 5.53
N LEU A 77 47.02 17.91 5.63
CA LEU A 77 45.64 17.74 6.13
C LEU A 77 45.61 17.96 7.65
N CYS A 78 44.53 18.52 8.20
CA CYS A 78 44.44 18.75 9.64
C CYS A 78 44.44 17.47 10.48
N GLY A 79 44.14 16.32 9.86
CA GLY A 79 44.06 15.03 10.57
C GLY A 79 45.34 14.58 11.26
N GLU A 80 46.54 15.06 10.87
CA GLU A 80 47.78 14.75 11.58
C GLU A 80 47.89 15.37 12.99
N LEU A 81 47.05 16.36 13.33
CA LEU A 81 47.11 17.09 14.60
C LEU A 81 45.86 16.99 15.47
N ILE A 82 44.85 16.30 14.94
CA ILE A 82 43.65 15.96 15.67
C ILE A 82 43.97 14.90 16.74
N TYR A 83 45.10 14.16 16.65
CA TYR A 83 45.45 13.17 17.68
C TYR A 83 46.94 12.98 18.00
N ASN A 84 47.17 12.92 19.31
CA ASN A 84 48.22 12.14 19.94
C ASN A 84 47.91 10.65 19.71
N THR A 85 48.77 9.92 19.01
CA THR A 85 48.64 8.48 18.73
C THR A 85 48.30 7.69 20.00
N GLY A 86 47.13 7.04 20.05
CA GLY A 86 46.75 6.14 21.15
C GLY A 86 45.40 6.37 21.85
N LYS A 87 44.49 7.21 21.31
CA LYS A 87 43.11 7.29 21.80
C LYS A 87 42.13 6.47 20.92
N PRO A 88 41.12 5.79 21.50
CA PRO A 88 40.14 4.99 20.74
C PRO A 88 39.24 5.88 19.87
N GLY A 89 39.05 5.57 18.58
CA GLY A 89 38.14 6.34 17.70
C GLY A 89 38.63 6.62 16.28
N TYR A 90 39.84 7.20 16.16
CA TYR A 90 40.31 7.86 14.94
C TYR A 90 41.74 7.41 14.63
N ASP A 91 41.85 6.19 14.11
CA ASP A 91 43.13 5.50 13.88
C ASP A 91 43.70 5.79 12.48
N ILE A 92 44.77 5.07 12.12
CA ILE A 92 45.41 5.20 10.81
C ILE A 92 44.48 4.81 9.65
N ASN A 93 43.51 3.92 9.86
CA ASN A 93 42.58 3.50 8.82
C ASN A 93 41.57 4.61 8.54
N TRP A 94 41.05 5.26 9.58
CA TRP A 94 40.22 6.47 9.46
C TRP A 94 40.93 7.54 8.62
N MET A 95 42.18 7.86 8.97
CA MET A 95 42.98 8.87 8.27
C MET A 95 43.18 8.58 6.77
N ASN A 96 43.30 7.30 6.41
CA ASN A 96 43.46 6.88 5.02
C ASN A 96 42.19 7.08 4.17
N LEU A 97 41.02 7.29 4.80
CA LEU A 97 39.74 7.53 4.13
C LEU A 97 39.39 9.03 3.99
N ALA A 98 40.35 9.93 4.23
CA ALA A 98 40.17 11.38 4.12
C ALA A 98 39.50 11.88 2.81
N SER A 99 39.73 11.22 1.67
CA SER A 99 39.05 11.60 0.42
C SER A 99 37.55 11.35 0.47
N MET A 100 37.11 10.28 1.13
CA MET A 100 35.70 9.96 1.33
C MET A 100 35.05 10.91 2.34
N HIS A 101 35.73 11.20 3.44
CA HIS A 101 35.32 12.21 4.43
C HIS A 101 35.01 13.57 3.79
N ASN A 102 35.90 14.02 2.90
CA ASN A 102 35.76 15.31 2.20
C ASN A 102 34.64 15.34 1.15
N SER A 103 34.05 14.19 0.82
CA SER A 103 32.99 14.13 -0.18
C SER A 103 31.61 14.49 0.38
N CYS A 104 31.44 14.53 1.70
CA CYS A 104 30.19 14.96 2.31
C CYS A 104 29.98 16.44 2.29
N GLY A 105 28.78 16.87 1.91
CA GLY A 105 28.39 18.26 1.92
C GLY A 105 28.16 18.82 3.31
N ASN A 106 29.05 19.74 3.70
CA ASN A 106 28.91 20.54 4.91
C ASN A 106 29.52 21.92 4.71
N LYS A 107 29.48 22.76 5.75
CA LYS A 107 30.03 24.13 5.70
C LYS A 107 31.53 24.17 5.34
N ARG A 108 32.31 23.14 5.71
CA ARG A 108 33.76 23.08 5.53
C ARG A 108 34.14 22.54 4.16
N SER A 109 33.69 21.33 3.82
CA SER A 109 33.97 20.68 2.54
C SER A 109 33.31 21.42 1.37
N LYS A 110 32.07 21.89 1.58
CA LYS A 110 31.16 22.40 0.54
C LYS A 110 31.04 21.44 -0.65
N ALA A 111 31.30 20.16 -0.43
CA ALA A 111 31.00 19.11 -1.40
C ALA A 111 29.48 19.02 -1.56
N GLY A 112 28.98 18.58 -2.71
CA GLY A 112 27.55 18.56 -2.97
C GLY A 112 26.93 19.95 -3.20
N ALA A 113 25.70 20.15 -2.74
CA ALA A 113 24.86 21.29 -3.08
C ALA A 113 24.19 21.88 -1.84
N TRP A 114 23.97 23.19 -1.84
CA TRP A 114 23.28 23.86 -0.74
C TRP A 114 21.78 24.00 -1.03
N ILE A 115 20.98 24.04 0.04
CA ILE A 115 19.51 24.15 -0.03
C ILE A 115 19.09 25.61 0.15
N GLY A 116 18.16 26.09 -0.66
CA GLY A 116 17.60 27.44 -0.57
C GLY A 116 16.49 27.59 0.47
N LEU A 117 16.08 28.82 0.79
CA LEU A 117 15.00 29.10 1.74
C LEU A 117 13.63 28.49 1.36
N ASP A 118 13.46 28.07 0.11
CA ASP A 118 12.30 27.37 -0.43
C ASP A 118 12.42 25.83 -0.36
N GLY A 119 13.52 25.30 0.18
CA GLY A 119 13.74 23.86 0.31
C GLY A 119 14.29 23.18 -0.95
N TYR A 120 14.51 23.92 -2.04
CA TYR A 120 15.08 23.37 -3.27
C TYR A 120 16.61 23.49 -3.31
N PRO A 121 17.30 22.57 -3.99
CA PRO A 121 18.75 22.64 -4.14
C PRO A 121 19.16 23.78 -5.08
N ASN A 122 20.37 24.31 -4.90
CA ASN A 122 20.89 25.39 -5.75
C ASN A 122 21.46 24.93 -7.11
N VAL A 123 21.47 23.62 -7.35
CA VAL A 123 21.84 22.98 -8.61
C VAL A 123 20.89 21.82 -8.87
N ALA A 124 20.68 21.51 -10.15
CA ALA A 124 19.84 20.39 -10.56
C ALA A 124 20.44 19.06 -10.07
N ASN A 125 19.61 18.21 -9.45
CA ASN A 125 20.01 16.86 -9.10
C ASN A 125 19.79 15.92 -10.30
N MET A 126 20.86 15.56 -10.99
CA MET A 126 20.81 14.73 -12.20
C MET A 126 20.42 13.27 -11.95
N PHE A 127 20.35 12.83 -10.68
CA PHE A 127 19.89 11.49 -10.30
C PHE A 127 18.36 11.39 -10.17
N LEU A 128 17.65 12.52 -10.24
CA LEU A 128 16.19 12.56 -10.25
C LEU A 128 15.65 12.63 -11.69
N PRO A 129 14.42 12.16 -11.93
CA PRO A 129 13.68 12.46 -13.16
C PRO A 129 13.69 13.95 -13.50
N SER A 130 13.75 14.28 -14.80
CA SER A 130 13.93 15.65 -15.30
C SER A 130 12.92 16.67 -14.75
N TYR A 131 11.67 16.26 -14.53
CA TYR A 131 10.61 17.12 -13.97
C TYR A 131 10.71 17.37 -12.46
N LEU A 132 11.63 16.69 -11.76
CA LEU A 132 11.91 16.90 -10.32
C LEU A 132 13.20 17.70 -10.08
N GLN A 133 13.95 18.05 -11.13
CA GLN A 133 15.24 18.77 -11.02
C GLN A 133 15.06 20.28 -10.80
N MET A 134 14.26 20.66 -9.81
CA MET A 134 14.03 22.06 -9.45
C MET A 134 15.27 22.69 -8.84
N VAL A 135 15.52 23.97 -9.17
CA VAL A 135 16.67 24.73 -8.70
C VAL A 135 16.22 26.00 -7.99
N SER A 136 16.68 26.18 -6.75
CA SER A 136 16.39 27.37 -5.97
C SER A 136 17.15 28.59 -6.48
N THR A 137 16.46 29.74 -6.49
CA THR A 137 17.08 31.06 -6.66
C THR A 137 17.06 31.86 -5.36
N LYS A 138 16.72 31.23 -4.24
CA LYS A 138 16.62 31.89 -2.92
C LYS A 138 17.95 31.82 -2.19
N ASP A 139 18.06 32.61 -1.11
CA ASP A 139 19.23 32.56 -0.24
C ASP A 139 19.40 31.17 0.40
N THR A 140 20.62 30.85 0.83
CA THR A 140 20.92 29.56 1.45
C THR A 140 20.20 29.40 2.79
N LEU A 141 19.53 28.25 2.95
CA LEU A 141 18.94 27.77 4.20
C LEU A 141 20.02 27.59 5.25
N GLN A 142 19.73 28.03 6.47
CA GLN A 142 20.66 27.93 7.59
C GLN A 142 19.97 27.31 8.79
N TYR A 143 20.62 26.34 9.41
CA TYR A 143 20.16 25.65 10.61
C TYR A 143 21.20 25.77 11.73
N GLY A 144 20.74 25.86 12.97
CA GLY A 144 21.62 25.93 14.14
C GLY A 144 20.87 26.22 15.43
N GLU A 145 21.60 26.70 16.43
CA GLU A 145 21.05 26.98 17.76
C GLU A 145 20.30 28.31 17.81
N CYS A 146 19.07 28.29 18.32
CA CYS A 146 18.25 29.47 18.52
C CYS A 146 18.74 30.26 19.75
N LYS A 147 18.68 31.60 19.70
CA LYS A 147 18.98 32.45 20.88
C LYS A 147 17.94 32.29 21.97
N ASP A 148 16.68 32.13 21.55
CA ASP A 148 15.56 32.05 22.47
C ASP A 148 15.44 30.63 23.02
N LYS A 149 15.20 30.54 24.33
CA LYS A 149 14.91 29.27 25.00
C LYS A 149 13.42 29.03 25.07
N VAL A 150 12.99 27.79 24.86
CA VAL A 150 11.59 27.35 25.04
C VAL A 150 11.56 26.44 26.27
N ASN A 151 10.70 26.75 27.25
CA ASN A 151 10.64 26.02 28.53
C ASN A 151 12.02 25.87 29.21
N ASN A 152 12.83 26.94 29.15
CA ASN A 152 14.22 26.99 29.64
C ASN A 152 15.20 26.03 28.93
N ARG A 153 14.80 25.43 27.81
CA ARG A 153 15.67 24.60 26.95
C ARG A 153 16.20 25.38 25.78
N ILE A 154 17.46 25.14 25.43
CA ILE A 154 18.03 25.58 24.16
C ILE A 154 17.31 24.82 23.04
N GLN A 155 17.03 25.50 21.92
CA GLN A 155 16.40 24.89 20.75
C GLN A 155 17.37 24.93 19.58
N ARG A 156 17.27 23.96 18.67
CA ARG A 156 17.86 24.04 17.33
C ARG A 156 16.76 24.18 16.29
N GLY A 157 17.04 24.94 15.25
CA GLY A 157 16.07 25.25 14.21
C GLY A 157 16.65 26.05 13.05
N TYR A 158 15.82 26.28 12.06
CA TYR A 158 16.15 27.13 10.93
C TYR A 158 16.16 28.60 11.34
N LYS A 159 17.17 29.32 10.87
CA LYS A 159 17.24 30.78 11.04
C LYS A 159 16.09 31.48 10.34
N THR A 160 15.76 31.04 9.14
CA THR A 160 14.62 31.51 8.35
C THR A 160 14.34 30.51 7.24
N TYR A 161 13.09 30.47 6.75
CA TYR A 161 12.64 29.74 5.56
C TYR A 161 11.31 30.33 5.08
N ILE A 162 10.88 29.94 3.88
CA ILE A 162 9.61 30.35 3.29
C ILE A 162 8.48 29.46 3.81
N ASP A 163 7.51 30.07 4.49
CA ASP A 163 6.39 29.35 5.10
C ASP A 163 5.55 28.65 4.02
N GLY A 164 5.17 27.39 4.29
CA GLY A 164 4.45 26.54 3.35
C GLY A 164 5.30 25.85 2.29
N MET A 165 6.61 26.12 2.24
CA MET A 165 7.55 25.41 1.35
C MET A 165 8.54 24.52 2.12
N VAL A 166 8.87 24.90 3.36
CA VAL A 166 9.77 24.15 4.24
C VAL A 166 9.06 23.89 5.56
N SER A 167 9.20 22.66 6.04
CA SER A 167 8.67 22.20 7.32
C SER A 167 9.79 21.89 8.32
N GLY A 168 9.54 22.17 9.60
CA GLY A 168 10.50 21.99 10.70
C GLY A 168 10.53 23.17 11.66
N THR A 169 11.39 23.09 12.68
CA THR A 169 11.47 24.11 13.73
C THR A 169 12.13 25.40 13.22
N LYS A 170 11.45 26.55 13.36
CA LYS A 170 11.97 27.90 13.06
C LYS A 170 12.41 28.61 14.33
N CYS A 171 13.61 29.21 14.33
CA CYS A 171 14.03 30.03 15.47
C CYS A 171 13.20 31.32 15.56
N GLY A 172 12.77 31.67 16.78
CA GLY A 172 11.99 32.89 17.07
C GLY A 172 12.68 34.15 16.57
N ASN A 173 11.96 35.01 15.84
CA ASN A 173 12.47 36.25 15.22
C ASN A 173 13.72 36.08 14.33
N GLY A 174 14.05 34.85 13.89
CA GLY A 174 15.29 34.51 13.19
C GLY A 174 16.57 34.69 14.03
N GLY A 175 16.43 34.78 15.35
CA GLY A 175 17.54 34.93 16.28
C GLY A 175 18.26 33.61 16.50
N VAL A 176 19.49 33.50 15.97
CA VAL A 176 20.38 32.34 16.16
C VAL A 176 21.64 32.71 16.94
N ALA A 177 22.05 31.86 17.88
CA ALA A 177 23.34 31.96 18.58
C ALA A 177 24.48 31.64 17.60
N TRP A 178 24.27 30.59 16.81
CA TRP A 178 25.10 30.22 15.66
C TRP A 178 24.20 29.54 14.61
N SER A 179 24.59 29.59 13.35
CA SER A 179 23.93 28.85 12.28
C SER A 179 24.91 28.50 11.17
N ASN A 180 24.70 27.36 10.54
CA ASN A 180 25.49 26.88 9.41
C ASN A 180 24.59 26.70 8.18
N PRO A 181 25.13 26.92 6.96
CA PRO A 181 24.41 26.61 5.73
C PRO A 181 24.11 25.12 5.63
N VAL A 182 22.92 24.78 5.14
CA VAL A 182 22.47 23.40 4.92
C VAL A 182 22.97 22.92 3.56
N TYR A 183 23.71 21.81 3.57
CA TYR A 183 24.24 21.13 2.38
C TYR A 183 23.76 19.67 2.36
N TYR A 184 23.64 19.12 1.16
CA TYR A 184 23.40 17.70 0.92
C TYR A 184 24.34 17.18 -0.18
N THR A 185 24.47 15.87 -0.26
CA THR A 185 25.37 15.13 -1.14
C THR A 185 24.54 14.25 -2.09
N PRO A 186 24.13 14.77 -3.26
CA PRO A 186 23.36 13.98 -4.22
C PRO A 186 24.19 12.84 -4.82
N GLY A 187 23.52 11.75 -5.19
CA GLY A 187 24.12 10.66 -5.98
C GLY A 187 24.84 9.59 -5.19
N MET A 188 24.56 9.47 -3.88
CA MET A 188 25.04 8.33 -3.09
C MET A 188 24.38 7.02 -3.52
N VAL A 189 23.13 7.07 -3.97
CA VAL A 189 22.31 5.91 -4.35
C VAL A 189 21.86 5.98 -5.81
N GLN A 190 21.51 4.83 -6.38
CA GLN A 190 20.98 4.73 -7.73
C GLN A 190 19.58 5.31 -7.83
N SER A 191 19.20 5.74 -9.02
CA SER A 191 17.89 6.33 -9.29
C SER A 191 16.73 5.32 -9.24
N TYR A 192 17.01 4.02 -9.38
CA TYR A 192 16.02 2.94 -9.31
C TYR A 192 16.34 1.97 -8.18
N LEU A 193 15.30 1.53 -7.47
CA LEU A 193 15.38 0.37 -6.59
C LEU A 193 15.52 -0.91 -7.41
N SER A 194 16.12 -1.92 -6.80
CA SER A 194 16.07 -3.30 -7.30
C SER A 194 15.12 -4.12 -6.44
N PHE A 195 14.46 -5.08 -7.06
CA PHE A 195 13.50 -5.96 -6.39
C PHE A 195 13.81 -7.42 -6.69
N ASP A 196 13.80 -8.25 -5.65
CA ASP A 196 13.79 -9.69 -5.80
C ASP A 196 12.45 -10.12 -6.41
N ARG A 197 12.51 -10.97 -7.44
CA ARG A 197 11.32 -11.49 -8.12
C ARG A 197 11.11 -12.96 -7.76
N GLY A 198 9.91 -13.28 -7.29
CA GLY A 198 9.50 -14.64 -6.99
C GLY A 198 9.39 -15.52 -8.25
N PRO A 199 9.19 -16.83 -8.11
CA PRO A 199 9.06 -17.77 -9.24
C PRO A 199 7.93 -17.42 -10.22
N THR A 200 6.90 -16.74 -9.74
CA THR A 200 5.72 -16.25 -10.48
C THR A 200 5.88 -14.84 -11.05
N GLY A 201 7.01 -14.17 -10.75
CA GLY A 201 7.28 -12.78 -11.15
C GLY A 201 6.81 -11.73 -10.15
N ASP A 202 6.15 -12.14 -9.06
CA ASP A 202 5.67 -11.26 -7.99
C ASP A 202 6.84 -10.60 -7.24
N ILE A 203 6.62 -9.38 -6.75
CA ILE A 203 7.61 -8.56 -6.03
C ILE A 203 7.14 -8.35 -4.60
N ASP A 204 8.01 -8.66 -3.64
CA ASP A 204 7.81 -8.25 -2.24
C ASP A 204 8.36 -6.84 -2.04
N MET A 205 7.48 -5.89 -1.71
CA MET A 205 7.84 -4.49 -1.51
C MET A 205 8.51 -4.21 -0.16
N LEU A 206 8.54 -5.15 0.78
CA LEU A 206 9.12 -4.97 2.12
C LEU A 206 10.41 -5.76 2.30
N ASP A 207 10.39 -7.06 1.99
CA ASP A 207 11.51 -7.97 2.26
C ASP A 207 12.43 -8.18 1.05
N GLY A 208 11.94 -7.90 -0.17
CA GLY A 208 12.67 -8.08 -1.43
C GLY A 208 13.19 -6.80 -2.07
N VAL A 209 13.16 -5.67 -1.36
CA VAL A 209 13.54 -4.36 -1.90
C VAL A 209 14.98 -3.97 -1.56
N HIS A 210 15.72 -3.50 -2.56
CA HIS A 210 17.14 -3.17 -2.46
C HIS A 210 17.41 -1.75 -2.94
N ILE A 211 17.92 -0.92 -2.04
CA ILE A 211 18.54 0.36 -2.38
C ILE A 211 20.01 0.13 -2.75
N LEU A 212 20.43 0.62 -3.90
CA LEU A 212 21.76 0.33 -4.46
C LEU A 212 22.67 1.55 -4.38
N LYS A 213 23.93 1.32 -3.99
CA LYS A 213 24.97 2.36 -4.02
C LYS A 213 25.25 2.80 -5.47
N ALA A 214 25.34 4.11 -5.68
CA ALA A 214 25.79 4.68 -6.95
C ALA A 214 27.28 5.07 -6.90
N GLN A 215 27.75 5.64 -5.80
CA GLN A 215 29.11 6.16 -5.67
C GLN A 215 29.66 5.98 -4.25
N ASP A 216 30.99 5.87 -4.13
CA ASP A 216 31.70 5.89 -2.85
C ASP A 216 31.82 7.33 -2.35
N LEU A 217 30.81 7.77 -1.60
CA LEU A 217 30.66 9.11 -1.06
C LEU A 217 30.23 9.02 0.39
N CYS A 218 30.60 10.01 1.19
CA CYS A 218 30.06 10.16 2.54
C CYS A 218 30.19 8.94 3.44
N ASP A 219 31.37 8.34 3.48
CA ASP A 219 31.66 7.25 4.41
C ASP A 219 30.68 6.08 4.26
N ASN A 220 30.28 5.77 3.02
CA ASN A 220 29.37 4.69 2.64
C ASN A 220 30.10 3.45 2.07
N THR A 221 31.30 3.17 2.59
CA THR A 221 32.15 2.09 2.06
C THR A 221 31.40 0.76 2.04
N TYR A 222 30.67 0.49 3.12
CA TYR A 222 29.92 -0.73 3.38
C TYR A 222 28.40 -0.53 3.20
N PHE A 223 28.00 0.33 2.25
CA PHE A 223 26.57 0.61 1.97
C PHE A 223 25.76 -0.64 1.65
N ASP A 224 26.36 -1.67 1.08
CA ASP A 224 25.73 -2.97 0.82
C ASP A 224 25.23 -3.69 2.09
N GLN A 225 25.70 -3.25 3.27
CA GLN A 225 25.27 -3.77 4.58
C GLN A 225 24.10 -2.97 5.15
N TRP A 226 23.92 -1.71 4.76
CA TRP A 226 23.03 -0.74 5.42
C TRP A 226 21.58 -1.21 5.46
N TYR A 227 21.08 -1.82 4.39
CA TYR A 227 19.71 -2.29 4.28
C TYR A 227 19.62 -3.80 3.97
N SER A 228 20.68 -4.55 4.26
CA SER A 228 20.76 -6.00 4.03
C SER A 228 20.49 -6.80 5.30
N ASP A 229 19.82 -7.93 5.14
CA ASP A 229 19.45 -8.84 6.23
C ASP A 229 20.36 -10.08 6.34
N GLY A 230 21.17 -10.36 5.31
CA GLY A 230 21.85 -11.64 5.15
C GLY A 230 23.16 -11.81 5.93
N ASN A 231 23.61 -10.78 6.65
CA ASN A 231 25.05 -10.65 6.94
C ASN A 231 25.41 -10.65 8.44
N GLY A 232 24.43 -10.61 9.34
CA GLY A 232 24.64 -10.64 10.80
C GLY A 232 25.34 -9.41 11.39
N PHE A 233 25.51 -8.33 10.61
CA PHE A 233 26.17 -7.09 11.05
C PHE A 233 25.26 -6.18 11.85
N ALA A 234 23.96 -6.17 11.55
CA ALA A 234 22.97 -5.38 12.25
C ALA A 234 21.88 -6.28 12.83
N LYS A 235 21.26 -5.79 13.89
CA LYS A 235 20.11 -6.43 14.49
C LYS A 235 18.83 -5.84 13.91
N ARG A 236 17.96 -6.69 13.39
CA ARG A 236 16.74 -6.28 12.67
C ARG A 236 15.56 -6.18 13.63
N SER A 237 14.79 -5.11 13.48
CA SER A 237 13.53 -4.89 14.16
C SER A 237 12.45 -4.48 13.15
N ASN A 238 11.32 -5.19 13.14
CA ASN A 238 10.17 -4.87 12.28
C ASN A 238 9.07 -4.23 13.13
N THR A 239 8.56 -3.07 12.72
CA THR A 239 7.51 -2.38 13.47
C THR A 239 6.76 -1.37 12.59
N ILE A 240 5.91 -0.54 13.20
CA ILE A 240 5.19 0.53 12.51
C ILE A 240 5.69 1.91 12.97
N LEU A 241 5.65 2.87 12.06
CA LEU A 241 5.74 4.28 12.36
C LEU A 241 4.36 4.91 12.35
N VAL A 242 3.92 5.39 13.51
CA VAL A 242 2.60 6.01 13.70
C VAL A 242 2.73 7.53 13.54
N LEU A 243 1.99 8.11 12.59
CA LEU A 243 1.87 9.56 12.37
C LEU A 243 0.51 10.05 12.87
N PRO A 244 0.44 10.73 14.03
CA PRO A 244 -0.80 11.29 14.55
C PRO A 244 -1.40 12.34 13.61
N ALA A 245 -2.73 12.43 13.61
CA ALA A 245 -3.43 13.51 12.91
C ALA A 245 -3.13 14.88 13.55
N VAL A 246 -2.80 15.84 12.70
CA VAL A 246 -2.53 17.24 13.04
C VAL A 246 -3.47 18.10 12.19
N ASN A 247 -4.76 18.05 12.52
CA ASN A 247 -5.78 18.77 11.78
C ASN A 247 -5.60 20.29 11.92
N THR A 248 -5.16 20.94 10.83
CA THR A 248 -5.19 22.40 10.72
C THR A 248 -6.53 22.82 10.12
N GLY A 249 -7.27 23.72 10.77
CA GLY A 249 -8.63 24.15 10.36
C GLY A 249 -8.77 24.81 8.97
N THR A 250 -7.72 24.80 8.15
CA THR A 250 -7.64 25.39 6.80
C THR A 250 -7.52 24.35 5.67
N SER A 251 -7.21 23.09 5.98
CA SER A 251 -7.07 22.01 4.98
C SER A 251 -8.38 21.24 4.85
N SER A 252 -8.80 20.91 3.63
CA SER A 252 -9.92 19.97 3.40
C SER A 252 -9.52 18.50 3.57
N LYS A 253 -8.25 18.24 3.91
CA LYS A 253 -7.67 16.91 4.09
C LYS A 253 -7.12 16.73 5.50
N ASN A 254 -7.13 15.49 5.96
CA ASN A 254 -6.40 15.09 7.14
C ASN A 254 -4.89 15.22 6.86
N ILE A 255 -4.18 15.84 7.80
CA ILE A 255 -2.72 15.94 7.77
C ILE A 255 -2.22 15.11 8.94
N TYR A 256 -1.20 14.30 8.69
CA TYR A 256 -0.56 13.47 9.69
C TYR A 256 0.90 13.89 9.82
N SER A 257 1.41 14.01 11.04
CA SER A 257 2.83 14.35 11.20
C SER A 257 3.42 13.89 12.51
N ILE A 258 4.72 13.68 12.48
CA ILE A 258 5.60 13.53 13.63
C ILE A 258 6.69 14.60 13.55
N ASP A 259 7.06 15.12 14.70
CA ASP A 259 8.17 16.06 14.84
C ASP A 259 8.99 15.60 16.03
N TYR A 260 10.12 14.98 15.75
CA TYR A 260 11.05 14.47 16.72
C TYR A 260 12.43 15.01 16.38
N ASN A 261 12.86 16.00 17.14
CA ASN A 261 14.07 16.75 16.85
C ASN A 261 14.88 16.94 18.12
N TYR A 262 16.03 17.58 17.97
CA TYR A 262 16.94 17.87 19.09
C TYR A 262 16.22 18.38 20.35
N SER A 263 15.19 19.22 20.20
CA SER A 263 14.48 19.90 21.28
C SER A 263 13.52 19.03 22.10
N ASN A 264 13.09 17.88 21.56
CA ASN A 264 12.13 16.99 22.21
C ASN A 264 12.66 15.56 22.39
N GLY A 265 13.95 15.32 22.08
CA GLY A 265 14.66 14.08 22.38
C GLY A 265 15.14 13.29 21.16
N GLY A 266 14.91 13.82 19.96
CA GLY A 266 15.24 13.20 18.67
C GLY A 266 14.36 11.98 18.37
N TYR A 267 14.28 11.61 17.09
CA TYR A 267 13.56 10.39 16.72
C TYR A 267 14.52 9.20 16.75
N PHE A 268 14.37 8.37 17.76
CA PHE A 268 15.07 7.09 17.82
C PHE A 268 14.04 5.98 17.86
N PRO A 269 13.76 5.30 16.73
CA PRO A 269 12.79 4.22 16.71
C PRO A 269 13.22 3.02 17.58
N LEU A 270 14.44 3.05 18.13
CA LEU A 270 15.03 2.04 19.01
C LEU A 270 14.87 2.35 20.51
N ASP A 271 14.67 3.62 20.88
CA ASP A 271 14.68 4.09 22.27
C ASP A 271 13.41 4.86 22.64
N ILE A 272 12.91 4.63 23.86
CA ILE A 272 11.81 5.43 24.43
C ILE A 272 12.45 6.53 25.27
N VAL A 273 12.19 7.77 24.90
CA VAL A 273 12.69 8.95 25.60
C VAL A 273 11.52 9.75 26.12
N ASP A 274 11.55 10.10 27.40
CA ASP A 274 10.61 11.07 27.96
C ASP A 274 10.92 12.45 27.39
N THR A 275 9.99 13.03 26.63
CA THR A 275 10.20 14.33 25.95
C THR A 275 10.41 15.49 26.93
N THR A 276 10.04 15.33 28.20
CA THR A 276 10.21 16.33 29.24
C THR A 276 11.53 16.19 30.00
N THR A 277 11.82 14.99 30.48
CA THR A 277 13.02 14.74 31.32
C THR A 277 14.22 14.34 30.50
N GLN A 278 14.02 13.92 29.25
CA GLN A 278 15.04 13.38 28.33
C GLN A 278 15.67 12.08 28.79
N VAL A 279 15.11 11.46 29.82
CA VAL A 279 15.56 10.18 30.33
C VAL A 279 15.09 9.09 29.38
N ARG A 280 16.01 8.21 29.00
CA ARG A 280 15.69 6.97 28.30
C ARG A 280 15.00 6.02 29.26
N SER A 281 13.76 5.64 28.96
CA SER A 281 12.93 4.77 29.80
C SER A 281 12.90 3.31 29.34
N GLY A 282 13.31 3.02 28.10
CA GLY A 282 13.31 1.66 27.57
C GLY A 282 13.66 1.56 26.10
N MET A 283 13.46 0.37 25.54
CA MET A 283 13.61 0.07 24.11
C MET A 283 12.25 0.21 23.45
N ALA A 284 12.15 1.03 22.40
CA ALA A 284 10.88 1.35 21.74
C ALA A 284 10.24 0.13 21.08
N THR A 285 11.08 -0.76 20.54
CA THR A 285 10.68 -2.05 19.98
C THR A 285 9.82 -2.86 20.97
N LYS A 286 10.19 -2.92 22.25
CA LYS A 286 9.44 -3.68 23.28
C LYS A 286 8.13 -3.03 23.77
N ALA A 287 7.98 -1.70 23.69
CA ALA A 287 6.81 -1.02 24.25
C ALA A 287 5.66 -0.81 23.25
N ASN A 288 5.91 -0.93 21.95
CA ASN A 288 4.90 -0.77 20.91
C ASN A 288 4.02 -2.02 20.70
N GLY A 289 3.98 -2.94 21.67
CA GLY A 289 3.34 -4.26 21.52
C GLY A 289 4.08 -5.20 20.56
N GLY A 290 5.26 -4.81 20.07
CA GLY A 290 5.87 -5.29 18.84
C GLY A 290 6.51 -6.69 18.80
N CYS A 291 6.69 -7.38 19.93
CA CYS A 291 7.78 -8.37 19.98
C CYS A 291 7.54 -9.55 20.93
N THR A 292 7.19 -10.70 20.36
CA THR A 292 7.41 -12.03 20.97
C THR A 292 8.78 -12.54 20.53
N THR A 293 9.80 -12.17 21.31
CA THR A 293 11.16 -12.76 21.40
C THR A 293 12.12 -12.77 20.19
N ASP A 294 11.71 -12.80 18.92
CA ASP A 294 12.65 -12.99 17.78
C ASP A 294 12.74 -11.83 16.76
N GLN A 295 11.79 -10.88 16.78
CA GLN A 295 11.66 -9.84 15.73
C GLN A 295 12.15 -8.44 16.15
N CYS A 296 12.83 -8.32 17.29
CA CYS A 296 13.19 -7.03 17.90
C CYS A 296 14.55 -7.08 18.60
N ASP A 297 15.54 -7.60 17.89
CA ASP A 297 16.89 -7.60 18.40
C ASP A 297 17.49 -6.20 18.23
N GLN A 298 18.15 -5.70 19.28
CA GLN A 298 18.92 -4.46 19.26
C GLN A 298 20.12 -4.59 20.21
N TRP A 299 21.17 -3.79 19.99
CA TRP A 299 22.38 -3.77 20.82
C TRP A 299 22.16 -3.04 22.15
N GLY A 300 21.06 -2.30 22.27
CA GLY A 300 20.78 -1.45 23.43
C GLY A 300 21.44 -0.09 23.28
N PRO A 301 21.52 0.76 24.31
CA PRO A 301 22.08 2.08 24.14
C PRO A 301 23.61 2.03 24.06
N GLN A 302 24.15 2.35 22.89
CA GLN A 302 25.58 2.21 22.58
C GLN A 302 26.35 3.53 22.68
N THR A 303 25.64 4.63 22.87
CA THR A 303 26.22 5.97 22.86
C THR A 303 25.81 6.78 24.08
N TYR A 304 26.51 7.89 24.26
CA TYR A 304 26.28 8.83 25.33
C TYR A 304 25.84 10.21 24.83
N SER A 305 25.16 10.28 23.66
CA SER A 305 24.41 11.44 23.11
C SER A 305 25.01 12.81 23.44
N ILE A 306 26.31 12.97 23.18
CA ILE A 306 27.05 14.20 23.37
C ILE A 306 27.97 14.40 22.18
N PHE A 307 28.02 15.63 21.68
CA PHE A 307 29.03 16.00 20.70
C PHE A 307 30.39 16.01 21.39
N CYS A 308 31.19 14.97 21.14
CA CYS A 308 32.55 14.80 21.65
C CYS A 308 33.56 14.86 20.50
N PRO A 309 33.65 15.99 19.78
CA PRO A 309 34.55 16.09 18.66
C PRO A 309 36.00 15.96 19.14
N PRO A 310 36.90 15.53 18.26
CA PRO A 310 38.31 15.39 18.62
C PRO A 310 39.02 16.76 18.82
N TYR A 311 38.32 17.87 18.64
CA TYR A 311 38.87 19.22 18.67
C TYR A 311 38.75 19.92 20.03
N LYS A 312 39.89 20.36 20.56
CA LYS A 312 40.01 21.07 21.85
C LYS A 312 39.15 22.33 22.03
N TYR A 313 38.69 22.96 20.94
CA TYR A 313 37.95 24.23 20.98
C TYR A 313 36.43 24.06 20.90
N GLU A 314 35.94 22.87 20.56
CA GLU A 314 34.50 22.62 20.39
C GLU A 314 33.86 21.94 21.59
N TYR A 315 34.68 21.47 22.55
CA TYR A 315 34.24 21.13 23.90
C TYR A 315 34.64 22.21 24.91
N ASP A 316 34.30 23.48 24.69
CA ASP A 316 34.58 24.52 25.71
C ASP A 316 34.11 24.02 27.09
N SER A 317 34.93 24.22 28.12
CA SER A 317 34.55 23.99 29.51
C SER A 317 33.24 24.68 29.91
N THR A 318 32.74 25.64 29.13
CA THR A 318 31.45 26.30 29.31
C THR A 318 30.33 25.77 28.40
N GLN A 319 30.58 24.82 27.51
CA GLN A 319 29.56 24.26 26.61
C GLN A 319 28.51 23.51 27.44
N THR A 320 27.25 23.71 27.08
CA THR A 320 26.13 23.04 27.72
C THR A 320 25.19 22.38 26.72
N ASP A 321 24.56 21.28 27.14
CA ASP A 321 23.47 20.64 26.39
C ASP A 321 22.21 21.51 26.39
N MET A 322 21.13 21.01 25.78
CA MET A 322 19.86 21.72 25.70
C MET A 322 19.20 22.02 27.04
N MET A 323 19.56 21.32 28.11
CA MET A 323 19.07 21.54 29.48
C MET A 323 20.05 22.35 30.34
N GLY A 324 21.17 22.83 29.78
CA GLY A 324 22.17 23.61 30.49
C GLY A 324 23.23 22.77 31.23
N THR A 325 23.30 21.46 30.98
CA THR A 325 24.30 20.56 31.57
C THR A 325 25.65 20.74 30.89
N ASN A 326 26.72 20.85 31.67
CA ASN A 326 28.07 20.94 31.13
C ASN A 326 28.48 19.67 30.35
N THR A 327 28.62 19.78 29.02
CA THR A 327 28.94 18.65 28.13
C THR A 327 30.40 18.23 28.19
N PHE A 328 31.31 19.13 28.57
CA PHE A 328 32.73 18.83 28.69
C PHE A 328 33.03 17.72 29.71
N ASN A 329 32.44 17.80 30.91
CA ASN A 329 32.64 16.78 31.95
C ASN A 329 31.99 15.43 31.59
N LEU A 330 30.86 15.46 30.88
CA LEU A 330 30.22 14.25 30.34
C LEU A 330 31.16 13.58 29.33
N CYS A 331 31.74 14.38 28.43
CA CYS A 331 32.66 13.91 27.40
C CYS A 331 33.92 13.25 27.96
N GLN A 332 34.57 13.86 28.95
CA GLN A 332 35.76 13.29 29.57
C GLN A 332 35.49 11.93 30.22
N ARG A 333 34.30 11.73 30.81
CA ARG A 333 33.92 10.45 31.41
C ARG A 333 33.68 9.37 30.37
N TRP A 334 32.93 9.71 29.32
CA TRP A 334 32.69 8.78 28.21
C TRP A 334 33.99 8.34 27.52
N LEU A 335 34.92 9.28 27.26
CA LEU A 335 36.24 8.97 26.72
C LEU A 335 37.09 8.11 27.67
N ALA A 336 36.99 8.34 28.98
CA ALA A 336 37.70 7.53 29.97
C ALA A 336 37.15 6.09 30.09
N ALA A 337 35.88 5.88 29.71
CA ALA A 337 35.20 4.59 29.74
C ALA A 337 35.43 3.74 28.48
N GLY A 338 36.17 4.24 27.49
CA GLY A 338 36.46 3.54 26.23
C GLY A 338 36.18 4.38 24.98
N GLY A 339 35.29 5.38 25.08
CA GLY A 339 34.95 6.29 23.98
C GLY A 339 34.13 5.64 22.85
N PRO A 340 34.12 6.24 21.64
CA PRO A 340 33.14 5.92 20.59
C PRO A 340 33.17 4.51 20.02
N ARG A 341 34.30 3.78 20.11
CA ARG A 341 34.42 2.44 19.50
C ARG A 341 34.29 1.28 20.48
N ASP A 342 34.09 1.59 21.77
CA ASP A 342 33.84 0.56 22.78
C ASP A 342 32.32 0.43 23.01
N PRO A 343 31.68 -0.69 22.63
CA PRO A 343 30.26 -0.92 22.82
C PRO A 343 29.78 -0.76 24.28
N ASN A 344 30.68 -0.86 25.25
CA ASN A 344 30.35 -0.72 26.67
C ASN A 344 30.63 0.69 27.21
N ALA A 345 31.28 1.59 26.46
CA ALA A 345 31.71 2.88 26.98
C ALA A 345 30.54 3.73 27.48
N ALA A 346 29.42 3.76 26.76
CA ALA A 346 28.23 4.51 27.16
C ALA A 346 27.64 4.00 28.48
N LEU A 347 27.49 2.68 28.62
CA LEU A 347 26.99 2.05 29.83
C LEU A 347 27.96 2.21 31.02
N ASN A 348 29.26 2.05 30.78
CA ASN A 348 30.29 2.24 31.79
C ASN A 348 30.35 3.70 32.26
N ALA A 349 30.26 4.67 31.34
CA ALA A 349 30.25 6.09 31.66
C ALA A 349 29.01 6.48 32.50
N PHE A 350 27.85 5.92 32.15
CA PHE A 350 26.61 6.05 32.94
C PHE A 350 26.79 5.51 34.37
N GLN A 351 27.37 4.31 34.51
CA GLN A 351 27.61 3.68 35.83
C GLN A 351 28.61 4.45 36.70
N MET A 352 29.49 5.25 36.09
CA MET A 352 30.45 6.13 36.78
C MET A 352 29.83 7.48 37.23
N GLY A 353 28.52 7.67 37.08
CA GLY A 353 27.83 8.98 37.09
C GLY A 353 26.71 9.22 38.13
N SER A 354 25.98 10.33 37.98
CA SER A 354 24.75 10.76 38.72
C SER A 354 23.52 10.83 37.78
N ASP A 355 22.28 11.06 38.23
CA ASP A 355 21.05 10.98 37.40
C ASP A 355 21.03 11.82 36.10
N VAL A 356 21.85 12.88 36.03
CA VAL A 356 22.12 13.70 34.83
C VAL A 356 22.58 12.83 33.64
N ASP A 357 23.14 11.65 33.93
CA ASP A 357 23.80 10.71 33.03
C ASP A 357 22.85 9.75 32.28
N ALA A 358 21.68 9.44 32.86
CA ALA A 358 20.68 8.61 32.18
C ALA A 358 20.04 9.32 30.97
N ARG A 359 20.11 10.65 30.94
CA ARG A 359 19.51 11.50 29.90
C ARG A 359 20.28 11.49 28.58
N HIS A 360 21.54 11.06 28.62
CA HIS A 360 22.43 11.02 27.45
C HIS A 360 22.61 9.62 26.88
N LEU A 361 22.15 8.60 27.60
CA LEU A 361 22.21 7.22 27.12
C LEU A 361 21.23 7.04 25.94
N ARG A 362 21.74 6.72 24.75
CA ARG A 362 20.95 6.57 23.51
C ARG A 362 21.42 5.39 22.67
N ASN A 363 20.64 5.02 21.66
CA ASN A 363 21.05 4.13 20.59
C ASN A 363 21.05 4.90 19.25
N TYR A 364 22.24 5.13 18.71
CA TYR A 364 22.49 5.72 17.39
C TYR A 364 23.22 4.68 16.54
N GLY A 365 23.28 4.91 15.23
CA GLY A 365 23.90 3.96 14.32
C GLY A 365 22.86 2.95 13.82
N PHE A 366 21.85 3.45 13.12
CA PHE A 366 20.83 2.58 12.56
C PHE A 366 20.47 2.99 11.15
N THR A 367 19.91 2.06 10.40
CA THR A 367 19.12 2.40 9.24
C THR A 367 17.66 2.06 9.46
N MET A 368 16.81 2.79 8.75
CA MET A 368 15.38 2.55 8.70
C MET A 368 14.94 2.57 7.24
N MET A 369 14.36 1.47 6.79
CA MET A 369 13.54 1.47 5.59
C MET A 369 12.09 1.61 6.05
N GLY A 370 11.34 2.53 5.46
CA GLY A 370 9.91 2.62 5.64
C GLY A 370 9.15 2.49 4.33
N TYR A 371 7.93 1.97 4.43
CA TYR A 371 7.09 1.64 3.30
C TYR A 371 5.63 2.01 3.55
N ALA A 372 4.99 2.51 2.50
CA ALA A 372 3.55 2.71 2.46
C ALA A 372 3.03 2.45 1.04
N LYS A 373 1.92 1.71 0.95
CA LYS A 373 1.13 1.59 -0.27
C LYS A 373 0.00 2.61 -0.18
N PHE A 374 -0.12 3.52 -1.15
CA PHE A 374 -1.13 4.57 -1.12
C PHE A 374 -1.93 4.61 -2.41
N LYS A 375 -3.19 5.03 -2.33
CA LYS A 375 -4.07 5.11 -3.49
C LYS A 375 -4.18 6.53 -4.00
N TYR A 376 -4.01 6.70 -5.30
CA TYR A 376 -4.12 8.00 -5.94
C TYR A 376 -5.59 8.36 -6.27
N HIS A 377 -5.98 9.57 -5.88
CA HIS A 377 -7.27 10.16 -6.21
C HIS A 377 -7.06 11.56 -6.81
N SER A 378 -7.52 11.79 -8.04
CA SER A 378 -7.35 13.12 -8.67
C SER A 378 -8.12 14.21 -7.93
N LYS A 379 -9.28 13.88 -7.37
CA LYS A 379 -10.10 14.79 -6.53
C LYS A 379 -9.33 15.30 -5.31
N ASN A 380 -8.35 14.54 -4.81
CA ASN A 380 -7.55 14.94 -3.65
C ASN A 380 -6.44 15.92 -4.04
N GLN A 381 -6.23 16.25 -5.30
CA GLN A 381 -5.19 17.21 -5.70
C GLN A 381 -5.70 18.66 -5.76
N VAL A 382 -6.98 18.87 -5.45
CA VAL A 382 -7.66 20.17 -5.47
C VAL A 382 -8.50 20.36 -4.22
N ASN A 383 -8.61 21.60 -3.76
CA ASN A 383 -9.50 21.95 -2.68
C ASN A 383 -10.95 21.92 -3.17
N ALA A 384 -11.79 21.06 -2.61
CA ALA A 384 -13.18 20.87 -3.05
C ALA A 384 -14.04 22.14 -2.95
N THR A 385 -13.70 23.06 -2.03
CA THR A 385 -14.47 24.29 -1.80
C THR A 385 -14.03 25.43 -2.71
N THR A 386 -12.73 25.59 -2.93
CA THR A 386 -12.17 26.74 -3.67
C THR A 386 -11.78 26.42 -5.12
N GLY A 387 -11.67 25.15 -5.46
CA GLY A 387 -11.17 24.66 -6.76
C GLY A 387 -9.69 24.97 -7.00
N GLN A 388 -8.96 25.47 -6.01
CA GLN A 388 -7.53 25.76 -6.12
C GLN A 388 -6.69 24.48 -5.94
N PRO A 389 -5.47 24.42 -6.52
CA PRO A 389 -4.54 23.33 -6.26
C PRO A 389 -4.27 23.17 -4.77
N ASP A 390 -4.45 21.97 -4.28
CA ASP A 390 -4.14 21.54 -2.93
C ASP A 390 -3.63 20.11 -3.07
N PRO A 391 -2.38 19.90 -3.53
CA PRO A 391 -1.86 18.57 -3.84
C PRO A 391 -1.64 17.75 -2.56
N GLU A 392 -1.74 16.43 -2.67
CA GLU A 392 -1.26 15.56 -1.60
C GLU A 392 0.27 15.60 -1.54
N ILE A 393 0.79 15.55 -0.32
CA ILE A 393 2.22 15.70 -0.06
C ILE A 393 2.74 14.61 0.86
N PHE A 394 4.01 14.30 0.68
CA PHE A 394 4.84 13.63 1.67
C PHE A 394 6.10 14.47 1.87
N GLU A 395 6.26 15.02 3.06
CA GLU A 395 7.36 15.87 3.46
C GLU A 395 8.20 15.17 4.53
N PHE A 396 9.51 15.37 4.42
CA PHE A 396 10.47 14.92 5.40
C PHE A 396 11.43 16.06 5.73
N THR A 397 11.89 16.12 6.97
CA THR A 397 13.11 16.85 7.32
C THR A 397 13.93 15.96 8.22
N GLY A 398 15.21 15.77 7.91
CA GLY A 398 16.10 15.10 8.82
C GLY A 398 17.57 15.33 8.57
N ASP A 399 18.40 14.82 9.47
CA ASP A 399 19.86 14.81 9.38
C ASP A 399 20.39 13.45 8.87
N ASP A 400 21.71 13.39 8.69
CA ASP A 400 22.52 12.34 8.08
C ASP A 400 22.15 11.92 6.66
N ASP A 401 21.27 10.95 6.46
CA ASP A 401 20.94 10.47 5.12
C ASP A 401 19.47 10.12 4.97
N MET A 402 18.85 10.61 3.90
CA MET A 402 17.47 10.29 3.55
C MET A 402 17.28 10.16 2.05
N TRP A 403 16.57 9.12 1.64
CA TRP A 403 16.11 8.92 0.26
C TRP A 403 14.64 8.54 0.24
N ILE A 404 13.89 9.07 -0.71
CA ILE A 404 12.49 8.68 -0.95
C ILE A 404 12.35 8.22 -2.39
N PHE A 405 11.70 7.09 -2.57
CA PHE A 405 11.34 6.50 -3.84
C PHE A 405 9.82 6.39 -3.92
N VAL A 406 9.29 6.65 -5.12
CA VAL A 406 7.90 6.34 -5.46
C VAL A 406 7.92 5.41 -6.66
N ASP A 407 7.16 4.32 -6.61
CA ASP A 407 7.11 3.28 -7.62
C ASP A 407 8.50 2.76 -8.05
N GLY A 408 9.42 2.67 -7.09
CA GLY A 408 10.80 2.22 -7.30
C GLY A 408 11.74 3.26 -7.93
N VAL A 409 11.30 4.52 -8.11
CA VAL A 409 12.09 5.61 -8.70
C VAL A 409 12.37 6.70 -7.67
N LEU A 410 13.63 7.14 -7.60
CA LEU A 410 14.11 8.16 -6.67
C LEU A 410 13.43 9.51 -6.93
N VAL A 411 12.80 10.07 -5.90
CA VAL A 411 12.10 11.37 -5.94
C VAL A 411 12.71 12.41 -5.00
N VAL A 412 13.36 11.98 -3.93
CA VAL A 412 14.09 12.84 -2.99
C VAL A 412 15.41 12.16 -2.66
N ASP A 413 16.51 12.92 -2.78
CA ASP A 413 17.87 12.45 -2.55
C ASP A 413 18.60 13.44 -1.66
N LEU A 414 18.73 13.08 -0.38
CA LEU A 414 19.31 13.87 0.69
C LEU A 414 20.40 13.04 1.39
N GLY A 415 21.35 12.49 0.62
CA GLY A 415 22.51 11.80 1.20
C GLY A 415 23.49 12.76 1.88
N GLY A 416 24.15 12.34 2.95
CA GLY A 416 25.24 13.06 3.60
C GLY A 416 24.89 14.45 4.12
N THR A 417 23.63 14.68 4.52
CA THR A 417 23.09 15.91 5.08
C THR A 417 23.33 16.00 6.57
N HIS A 418 24.34 16.72 7.04
CA HIS A 418 24.54 16.83 8.50
C HIS A 418 23.43 17.64 9.22
N LEU A 419 22.91 18.69 8.58
CA LEU A 419 21.88 19.52 9.20
C LEU A 419 20.52 19.04 8.75
N ALA A 420 19.51 19.25 9.60
CA ALA A 420 18.11 19.04 9.27
C ALA A 420 17.81 19.63 7.87
N THR A 421 17.61 18.75 6.90
CA THR A 421 17.46 19.09 5.49
C THR A 421 16.05 18.71 5.04
N PRO A 422 15.29 19.65 4.46
CA PRO A 422 13.92 19.37 4.03
C PRO A 422 13.89 18.68 2.67
N GLY A 423 12.96 17.73 2.53
CA GLY A 423 12.57 17.06 1.29
C GLY A 423 11.05 17.03 1.15
N ARG A 424 10.56 17.15 -0.08
CA ARG A 424 9.12 17.19 -0.38
C ARG A 424 8.79 16.41 -1.64
N VAL A 425 7.80 15.55 -1.53
CA VAL A 425 7.16 14.85 -2.64
C VAL A 425 5.80 15.49 -2.88
N ASP A 426 5.55 15.91 -4.11
CA ASP A 426 4.27 16.46 -4.56
C ASP A 426 3.58 15.44 -5.46
N ILE A 427 2.50 14.82 -4.98
CA ILE A 427 1.83 13.72 -5.68
C ILE A 427 1.24 14.20 -7.01
N SER A 428 0.81 15.46 -7.10
CA SER A 428 0.27 16.01 -8.34
C SER A 428 1.33 16.09 -9.45
N VAL A 429 2.59 16.35 -9.09
CA VAL A 429 3.71 16.40 -10.04
C VAL A 429 4.04 14.99 -10.53
N LEU A 430 4.09 14.00 -9.65
CA LEU A 430 4.34 12.60 -10.03
C LEU A 430 3.22 12.09 -10.94
N ALA A 431 1.97 12.28 -10.53
CA ALA A 431 0.79 11.85 -11.25
C ALA A 431 0.73 12.43 -12.66
N LYS A 432 0.97 13.73 -12.81
CA LYS A 432 0.94 14.42 -14.12
C LYS A 432 1.96 13.87 -15.11
N ASN A 433 3.07 13.31 -14.63
CA ASN A 433 4.16 12.84 -15.47
C ASN A 433 4.16 11.31 -15.65
N GLY A 434 3.12 10.59 -15.20
CA GLY A 434 3.07 9.13 -15.29
C GLY A 434 4.29 8.49 -14.63
N HIS A 435 4.69 9.02 -13.47
CA HIS A 435 5.89 8.60 -12.74
C HIS A 435 5.89 7.07 -12.52
N GLY A 436 7.06 6.45 -12.65
CA GLY A 436 7.21 5.00 -12.52
C GLY A 436 6.86 4.17 -13.78
N CYS A 437 6.31 4.77 -14.84
CA CYS A 437 5.74 3.99 -15.95
C CYS A 437 6.49 4.07 -17.28
N SER A 438 7.39 5.05 -17.43
CA SER A 438 8.22 5.19 -18.62
C SER A 438 9.61 5.71 -18.27
N THR A 439 10.58 5.41 -19.13
CA THR A 439 11.96 5.90 -18.97
C THR A 439 11.99 7.42 -19.13
N ASP A 440 12.45 8.12 -18.08
CA ASP A 440 12.76 9.55 -18.16
C ASP A 440 13.96 9.79 -19.09
N PRO A 441 13.95 10.82 -19.96
CA PRO A 441 15.04 11.06 -20.91
C PRO A 441 16.42 11.29 -20.26
N MET A 442 16.48 11.94 -19.10
CA MET A 442 17.75 12.17 -18.40
C MET A 442 18.27 10.88 -17.77
N LEU A 443 17.39 10.11 -17.12
CA LEU A 443 17.76 8.81 -16.55
C LEU A 443 18.14 7.81 -17.66
N GLY A 444 17.43 7.81 -18.78
CA GLY A 444 17.75 7.02 -19.97
C GLY A 444 19.13 7.34 -20.54
N ALA A 445 19.48 8.64 -20.63
CA ALA A 445 20.82 9.08 -21.04
C ALA A 445 21.91 8.67 -20.04
N ALA A 446 21.58 8.53 -18.76
CA ALA A 446 22.46 8.02 -17.71
C ALA A 446 22.54 6.47 -17.67
N GLY A 447 21.86 5.78 -18.59
CA GLY A 447 21.92 4.32 -18.74
C GLY A 447 20.86 3.54 -17.94
N TYR A 448 19.91 4.24 -17.31
CA TYR A 448 18.76 3.59 -16.68
C TYR A 448 17.76 3.13 -17.74
N GLY A 449 17.23 1.91 -17.58
CA GLY A 449 16.25 1.32 -18.48
C GLY A 449 14.81 1.75 -18.17
N LEU A 450 13.88 0.81 -18.26
CA LEU A 450 12.52 1.02 -17.76
C LEU A 450 12.52 1.06 -16.23
N PRO A 451 11.66 1.88 -15.59
CA PRO A 451 11.47 1.84 -14.15
C PRO A 451 11.10 0.44 -13.64
N PRO A 452 11.43 0.10 -12.38
CA PRO A 452 11.31 -1.28 -11.87
C PRO A 452 9.88 -1.83 -11.85
N LEU A 453 8.88 -0.97 -11.64
CA LEU A 453 7.46 -1.32 -11.52
C LEU A 453 6.64 -0.91 -12.75
N SER A 454 7.30 -0.72 -13.90
CA SER A 454 6.63 -0.29 -15.15
C SER A 454 5.76 -1.37 -15.80
N ASP A 455 5.85 -2.62 -15.35
CA ASP A 455 5.06 -3.77 -15.82
C ASP A 455 3.67 -3.86 -15.17
N GLN A 456 3.43 -3.13 -14.09
CA GLN A 456 2.19 -3.11 -13.32
C GLN A 456 1.09 -2.26 -13.98
N THR A 457 0.54 -2.77 -15.09
CA THR A 457 -0.40 -2.06 -15.97
C THR A 457 -1.86 -2.51 -15.83
N ALA A 458 -2.16 -3.45 -14.93
CA ALA A 458 -3.52 -3.92 -14.71
C ALA A 458 -4.40 -2.84 -14.06
N THR A 459 -5.72 -2.98 -14.17
CA THR A 459 -6.66 -2.06 -13.52
C THR A 459 -6.38 -1.93 -12.02
N GLY A 460 -6.23 -0.70 -11.55
CA GLY A 460 -5.92 -0.37 -10.15
C GLY A 460 -4.44 -0.39 -9.79
N GLN A 461 -3.53 -0.68 -10.73
CA GLN A 461 -2.07 -0.65 -10.50
C GLN A 461 -1.44 0.69 -10.93
N ASN A 462 -0.26 1.00 -10.41
CA ASN A 462 0.47 2.28 -10.59
C ASN A 462 0.60 2.72 -12.06
N CYS A 463 0.77 1.78 -13.00
CA CYS A 463 0.95 2.07 -14.42
C CYS A 463 -0.29 1.90 -15.28
N GLN A 464 -1.46 1.91 -14.66
CA GLN A 464 -2.68 2.28 -15.36
C GLN A 464 -2.72 3.81 -15.53
N LEU A 465 -2.46 4.28 -16.76
CA LEU A 465 -2.45 5.71 -17.09
C LEU A 465 -3.75 6.14 -17.79
N LYS A 466 -4.08 7.42 -17.65
CA LYS A 466 -5.07 8.12 -18.48
C LYS A 466 -4.52 8.32 -19.89
N PRO A 467 -5.38 8.63 -20.88
CA PRO A 467 -4.93 8.91 -22.26
C PRO A 467 -3.93 10.08 -22.38
N ASP A 468 -3.90 10.99 -21.40
CA ASP A 468 -2.95 12.10 -21.34
C ASP A 468 -1.59 11.73 -20.73
N GLY A 469 -1.40 10.47 -20.34
CA GLY A 469 -0.17 9.95 -19.74
C GLY A 469 -0.06 10.15 -18.22
N SER A 470 -1.07 10.76 -17.58
CA SER A 470 -1.10 10.90 -16.12
C SER A 470 -1.64 9.65 -15.42
N TRP A 471 -1.39 9.47 -14.13
CA TRP A 471 -1.95 8.36 -13.35
C TRP A 471 -3.49 8.32 -13.42
N ALA A 472 -4.06 7.12 -13.60
CA ALA A 472 -5.50 6.91 -13.50
C ALA A 472 -5.97 7.00 -12.05
N ASP A 473 -7.20 7.43 -11.82
CA ASP A 473 -7.79 7.45 -10.48
C ASP A 473 -7.95 6.03 -9.94
N ASN A 474 -7.87 5.87 -8.62
CA ASN A 474 -7.96 4.60 -7.89
C ASN A 474 -6.81 3.62 -8.15
N THR A 475 -5.67 4.10 -8.65
CA THR A 475 -4.45 3.31 -8.80
C THR A 475 -3.64 3.29 -7.50
N TRP A 476 -3.05 2.13 -7.20
CA TRP A 476 -2.16 1.96 -6.06
C TRP A 476 -0.71 2.26 -6.44
N HIS A 477 -0.04 3.01 -5.58
CA HIS A 477 1.36 3.43 -5.71
C HIS A 477 2.15 3.03 -4.47
N HIS A 478 3.46 2.95 -4.63
CA HIS A 478 4.37 2.44 -3.61
C HIS A 478 5.36 3.52 -3.20
N LEU A 479 5.35 3.91 -1.92
CA LEU A 479 6.31 4.83 -1.33
C LEU A 479 7.30 4.05 -0.47
N HIS A 480 8.57 4.19 -0.78
CA HIS A 480 9.68 3.72 0.06
C HIS A 480 10.50 4.90 0.52
N PHE A 481 10.90 4.90 1.78
CA PHE A 481 11.93 5.82 2.25
C PHE A 481 13.03 5.08 2.98
N PHE A 482 14.24 5.58 2.87
CA PHE A 482 15.44 5.02 3.46
C PHE A 482 16.12 6.12 4.24
N TYR A 483 16.33 5.88 5.53
CA TYR A 483 16.96 6.79 6.46
C TYR A 483 18.15 6.09 7.10
N ALA A 484 19.27 6.79 7.31
CA ALA A 484 20.40 6.28 8.07
C ALA A 484 20.83 7.35 9.07
N ASP A 485 20.85 6.98 10.35
CA ASP A 485 21.26 7.83 11.46
C ASP A 485 22.63 7.36 11.94
N ARG A 486 23.64 8.20 11.75
CA ARG A 486 25.05 7.85 11.87
C ARG A 486 25.79 8.70 12.89
N GLN A 487 25.11 9.69 13.48
CA GLN A 487 25.69 10.61 14.44
C GLN A 487 25.23 10.39 15.85
N SER A 488 25.97 10.97 16.80
CA SER A 488 25.73 10.77 18.22
C SER A 488 25.42 12.05 18.99
N ASP A 489 25.15 13.19 18.35
CA ASP A 489 24.87 14.45 19.05
C ASP A 489 23.39 14.91 18.99
N GLY A 490 22.57 14.22 18.20
CA GLY A 490 21.15 14.48 18.01
C GLY A 490 20.61 13.68 16.83
N SER A 491 19.29 13.62 16.70
CA SER A 491 18.60 13.18 15.48
C SER A 491 17.47 14.15 15.24
N ASN A 492 17.29 14.54 14.00
CA ASN A 492 16.20 15.35 13.54
C ASN A 492 15.39 14.51 12.57
N MET A 493 14.13 14.31 12.90
CA MET A 493 13.20 13.66 12.01
C MET A 493 11.83 14.28 12.15
N TYR A 494 11.41 14.88 11.06
CA TYR A 494 10.07 15.39 10.86
C TYR A 494 9.50 14.67 9.66
N MET A 495 8.29 14.15 9.80
CA MET A 495 7.52 13.66 8.66
C MET A 495 6.14 14.30 8.70
N ARG A 496 5.66 14.70 7.53
CA ARG A 496 4.29 15.20 7.34
C ARG A 496 3.72 14.65 6.05
N THR A 497 2.54 14.08 6.14
CA THR A 497 1.84 13.50 5.00
C THR A 497 0.38 13.91 4.98
N SER A 498 -0.17 14.03 3.79
CA SER A 498 -1.61 14.21 3.58
C SER A 498 -2.17 13.15 2.61
N LEU A 499 -1.48 12.02 2.46
CA LEU A 499 -1.95 10.90 1.64
C LEU A 499 -3.25 10.36 2.27
N ALA A 500 -4.36 10.45 1.54
CA ALA A 500 -5.68 10.19 2.12
C ALA A 500 -5.98 8.70 2.31
N GLU A 501 -5.48 7.83 1.44
CA GLU A 501 -5.75 6.38 1.50
C GLU A 501 -4.42 5.61 1.49
N ILE A 502 -4.02 5.13 2.66
CA ILE A 502 -2.83 4.30 2.88
C ILE A 502 -3.31 2.89 3.23
N ALA A 503 -2.75 1.86 2.59
CA ALA A 503 -3.10 0.49 2.91
C ALA A 503 -2.70 0.14 4.35
N PRO A 504 -3.44 -0.76 5.03
CA PRO A 504 -3.05 -1.23 6.36
C PRO A 504 -1.66 -1.87 6.36
N THR A 505 -0.91 -1.65 7.45
CA THR A 505 0.50 -2.04 7.56
C THR A 505 0.69 -3.53 7.83
N LYS A 506 1.72 -4.15 7.25
CA LYS A 506 2.08 -5.57 7.48
C LYS A 506 2.47 -5.85 8.93
N TYR A 507 3.02 -4.87 9.66
CA TYR A 507 3.38 -5.02 11.07
C TYR A 507 2.37 -4.35 12.03
N GLY A 508 1.21 -3.91 11.52
CA GLY A 508 0.17 -3.23 12.29
C GLY A 508 -0.89 -4.15 12.89
N GLN A 509 -1.99 -3.55 13.35
CA GLN A 509 -3.17 -4.29 13.79
C GLN A 509 -3.73 -5.21 12.68
N PRO A 510 -4.19 -6.42 13.00
CA PRO A 510 -4.89 -7.28 12.04
C PRO A 510 -6.12 -6.61 11.44
N THR A 511 -6.21 -6.61 10.12
CA THR A 511 -7.26 -5.98 9.33
C THR A 511 -7.63 -6.91 8.18
N VAL A 512 -8.93 -7.11 7.96
CA VAL A 512 -9.41 -7.87 6.80
C VAL A 512 -9.49 -6.92 5.62
N THR A 513 -8.63 -7.12 4.62
CA THR A 513 -8.54 -6.29 3.41
C THR A 513 -9.29 -6.87 2.22
N GLY A 514 -9.61 -8.16 2.26
CA GLY A 514 -10.44 -8.85 1.27
C GLY A 514 -11.03 -10.14 1.82
N ALA A 515 -12.17 -10.57 1.27
CA ALA A 515 -12.76 -11.86 1.61
C ALA A 515 -13.47 -12.45 0.38
N GLU A 516 -13.17 -13.71 0.08
CA GLU A 516 -13.72 -14.41 -1.08
C GLU A 516 -14.25 -15.78 -0.66
N VAL A 517 -15.40 -16.19 -1.20
CA VAL A 517 -15.90 -17.56 -1.03
C VAL A 517 -15.69 -18.34 -2.31
N THR A 518 -14.88 -19.40 -2.25
CA THR A 518 -14.69 -20.34 -3.36
C THR A 518 -15.43 -21.63 -3.07
N VAL A 519 -16.07 -22.22 -4.08
CA VAL A 519 -16.73 -23.53 -3.95
C VAL A 519 -15.99 -24.53 -4.83
N THR A 520 -15.32 -25.51 -4.22
CA THR A 520 -14.63 -26.60 -4.92
C THR A 520 -15.27 -27.92 -4.51
N ASP A 521 -15.70 -28.73 -5.49
CA ASP A 521 -16.36 -30.03 -5.25
C ASP A 521 -17.56 -29.98 -4.28
N GLY A 522 -18.29 -28.86 -4.25
CA GLY A 522 -19.44 -28.64 -3.38
C GLY A 522 -19.09 -28.21 -1.95
N VAL A 523 -17.81 -28.01 -1.63
CA VAL A 523 -17.33 -27.46 -0.36
C VAL A 523 -17.04 -25.97 -0.54
N ALA A 524 -17.70 -25.13 0.25
CA ALA A 524 -17.43 -23.69 0.28
C ALA A 524 -16.28 -23.38 1.25
N THR A 525 -15.20 -22.79 0.75
CA THR A 525 -14.07 -22.28 1.51
C THR A 525 -14.10 -20.76 1.48
N THR A 526 -14.07 -20.12 2.65
CA THR A 526 -13.94 -18.66 2.72
C THR A 526 -12.47 -18.32 2.91
N SER A 527 -11.89 -17.58 1.98
CA SER A 527 -10.52 -17.08 2.06
C SER A 527 -10.54 -15.62 2.50
N LEU A 528 -9.89 -15.32 3.61
CA LEU A 528 -9.62 -13.96 4.06
C LEU A 528 -8.26 -13.51 3.56
N ILE A 529 -8.19 -12.27 3.10
CA ILE A 529 -6.95 -11.57 2.81
C ILE A 529 -6.77 -10.55 3.94
N LEU A 530 -5.66 -10.67 4.65
CA LEU A 530 -5.29 -9.83 5.79
C LEU A 530 -4.07 -9.00 5.43
N ASN A 531 -3.86 -7.88 6.10
CA ASN A 531 -2.60 -7.13 5.98
C ASN A 531 -1.41 -7.81 6.67
N THR A 532 -1.64 -8.56 7.75
CA THR A 532 -0.60 -9.15 8.61
C THR A 532 -0.89 -10.60 8.93
N GLU A 533 0.17 -11.35 9.28
CA GLU A 533 0.06 -12.67 9.89
C GLU A 533 -0.49 -12.52 11.32
N LEU A 534 -1.38 -13.43 11.73
CA LEU A 534 -1.91 -13.52 13.09
C LEU A 534 -0.90 -14.25 14.01
N SER A 535 -0.88 -13.92 15.30
CA SER A 535 -0.07 -14.66 16.27
C SER A 535 -0.60 -16.08 16.50
N ASP A 536 0.28 -16.99 16.89
CA ASP A 536 -0.07 -18.38 17.19
C ASP A 536 -1.11 -18.45 18.32
N GLU A 537 -1.00 -17.58 19.33
CA GLU A 537 -1.98 -17.46 20.41
C GLU A 537 -3.36 -17.02 19.90
N THR A 538 -3.40 -16.08 18.96
CA THR A 538 -4.64 -15.61 18.33
C THR A 538 -5.29 -16.73 17.54
N LEU A 539 -4.53 -17.43 16.69
CA LEU A 539 -5.04 -18.55 15.90
C LEU A 539 -5.63 -19.64 16.81
N ALA A 540 -4.90 -20.02 17.87
CA ALA A 540 -5.36 -21.01 18.83
C ALA A 540 -6.64 -20.57 19.55
N ALA A 541 -6.72 -19.31 20.00
CA ALA A 541 -7.87 -18.78 20.71
C ALA A 541 -9.10 -18.64 19.80
N MET A 542 -8.92 -18.22 18.54
CA MET A 542 -9.99 -18.15 17.54
C MET A 542 -10.60 -19.53 17.30
N MET A 543 -9.78 -20.56 17.05
CA MET A 543 -10.27 -21.93 16.84
C MET A 543 -10.99 -22.47 18.08
N ALA A 544 -10.41 -22.32 19.26
CA ALA A 544 -11.03 -22.81 20.50
C ALA A 544 -12.37 -22.13 20.77
N GLY A 545 -12.44 -20.81 20.58
CA GLY A 545 -13.67 -20.02 20.79
C GLY A 545 -14.75 -20.28 19.75
N GLY A 546 -14.38 -20.53 18.49
CA GLY A 546 -15.34 -20.84 17.43
C GLY A 546 -15.83 -22.29 17.45
N GLN A 547 -14.97 -23.27 17.76
CA GLN A 547 -15.37 -24.68 17.92
C GLN A 547 -16.35 -24.90 19.07
N SER A 548 -16.19 -24.12 20.16
CA SER A 548 -17.14 -24.11 21.28
C SER A 548 -18.34 -23.18 21.05
N GLU A 549 -18.33 -22.41 19.95
CA GLU A 549 -19.34 -21.41 19.59
C GLU A 549 -19.58 -20.37 20.70
N THR A 550 -18.54 -20.05 21.49
CA THR A 550 -18.61 -19.07 22.58
C THR A 550 -18.05 -17.71 22.21
N VAL A 551 -17.11 -17.66 21.25
CA VAL A 551 -16.46 -16.41 20.83
C VAL A 551 -16.58 -16.22 19.32
N PRO A 552 -17.30 -15.19 18.85
CA PRO A 552 -17.28 -14.78 17.45
C PRO A 552 -16.06 -13.88 17.23
N SER A 553 -14.95 -14.44 16.74
CA SER A 553 -13.71 -13.70 16.50
C SER A 553 -13.80 -12.74 15.30
N LEU A 554 -14.80 -12.91 14.45
CA LEU A 554 -15.12 -12.01 13.34
C LEU A 554 -16.56 -11.51 13.50
N VAL A 555 -16.81 -10.32 13.00
CA VAL A 555 -18.16 -9.76 12.86
C VAL A 555 -18.47 -9.54 11.40
N VAL A 556 -19.75 -9.68 11.07
CA VAL A 556 -20.28 -9.48 9.72
C VAL A 556 -21.36 -8.42 9.76
N THR A 557 -21.20 -7.33 9.01
CA THR A 557 -22.27 -6.36 8.76
C THR A 557 -23.06 -6.80 7.54
N HIS A 558 -24.35 -7.02 7.77
CA HIS A 558 -25.29 -7.62 6.83
C HIS A 558 -26.39 -6.64 6.49
N CYS A 559 -26.77 -6.51 5.22
CA CYS A 559 -27.88 -5.63 4.87
C CYS A 559 -29.21 -6.22 5.33
N SER A 560 -29.85 -5.62 6.34
CA SER A 560 -31.14 -6.09 6.86
C SER A 560 -32.34 -5.37 6.23
N ASN A 561 -32.11 -4.25 5.53
CA ASN A 561 -33.16 -3.55 4.79
C ASN A 561 -32.59 -2.89 3.53
N PHE A 562 -32.87 -3.49 2.37
CA PHE A 562 -32.42 -2.99 1.06
C PHE A 562 -33.54 -2.21 0.36
N ASP A 563 -33.21 -1.03 -0.18
CA ASP A 563 -34.11 -0.25 -1.02
C ASP A 563 -33.90 -0.58 -2.50
N ILE A 564 -34.90 -1.24 -3.09
CA ILE A 564 -34.93 -1.64 -4.50
C ILE A 564 -34.89 -0.41 -5.42
N ALA A 565 -35.55 0.70 -5.06
CA ALA A 565 -35.68 1.86 -5.94
C ALA A 565 -34.37 2.65 -6.06
N SER A 566 -33.64 2.80 -4.96
CA SER A 566 -32.32 3.48 -4.95
C SER A 566 -31.15 2.50 -5.12
N SER A 567 -31.40 1.19 -5.10
CA SER A 567 -30.37 0.15 -5.09
C SER A 567 -29.35 0.36 -3.96
N SER A 568 -29.84 0.65 -2.75
CA SER A 568 -28.97 0.95 -1.60
C SER A 568 -29.48 0.31 -0.30
N CYS A 569 -28.56 -0.02 0.61
CA CYS A 569 -28.93 -0.56 1.91
C CYS A 569 -29.30 0.56 2.89
N LEU A 570 -30.50 0.49 3.47
CA LEU A 570 -31.04 1.46 4.42
C LEU A 570 -30.76 1.11 5.88
N ALA A 571 -30.53 -0.17 6.20
CA ALA A 571 -30.18 -0.62 7.54
C ALA A 571 -29.29 -1.87 7.51
N TYR A 572 -28.37 -1.96 8.46
CA TYR A 572 -27.45 -3.08 8.62
C TYR A 572 -27.62 -3.75 9.97
N ASP A 573 -27.49 -5.08 9.99
CA ASP A 573 -27.38 -5.89 11.20
C ASP A 573 -25.92 -6.32 11.41
N THR A 574 -25.50 -6.44 12.67
CA THR A 574 -24.17 -6.97 13.02
C THR A 574 -24.28 -8.41 13.51
N LEU A 575 -23.77 -9.35 12.72
CA LEU A 575 -23.75 -10.80 12.98
C LEU A 575 -22.39 -11.24 13.54
N GLY A 576 -22.38 -12.35 14.29
CA GLY A 576 -21.17 -12.95 14.85
C GLY A 576 -20.71 -14.13 14.00
N LEU A 577 -19.47 -14.10 13.51
CA LEU A 577 -18.86 -15.22 12.79
C LEU A 577 -17.92 -16.00 13.73
N TYR A 578 -18.30 -17.25 13.99
CA TYR A 578 -17.57 -18.19 14.84
C TYR A 578 -16.63 -19.04 13.98
N VAL A 579 -15.34 -18.74 14.02
CA VAL A 579 -14.30 -19.43 13.22
C VAL A 579 -13.95 -20.77 13.86
N LYS A 580 -14.45 -21.86 13.31
CA LYS A 580 -14.21 -23.23 13.79
C LYS A 580 -12.85 -23.76 13.36
N ASP A 581 -12.34 -23.23 12.27
CA ASP A 581 -11.09 -23.67 11.66
C ASP A 581 -10.47 -22.53 10.86
N ILE A 582 -9.14 -22.39 10.91
CA ILE A 582 -8.40 -21.35 10.20
C ILE A 582 -7.01 -21.87 9.81
N HIS A 583 -6.63 -21.63 8.56
CA HIS A 583 -5.41 -22.16 7.96
C HIS A 583 -4.68 -21.09 7.16
N PHE A 584 -3.39 -20.88 7.44
CA PHE A 584 -2.53 -20.05 6.61
C PHE A 584 -2.34 -20.68 5.24
N VAL A 585 -2.49 -19.89 4.18
CA VAL A 585 -2.32 -20.33 2.79
C VAL A 585 -1.02 -19.80 2.21
N ILE A 586 -0.86 -18.48 2.16
CA ILE A 586 0.29 -17.81 1.53
C ILE A 586 0.49 -16.38 2.04
N ASP A 587 1.76 -15.95 2.11
CA ASP A 587 2.16 -14.54 2.27
C ASP A 587 2.47 -13.95 0.88
N LYS A 588 1.76 -12.89 0.48
CA LYS A 588 1.97 -12.17 -0.79
C LYS A 588 2.75 -10.86 -0.61
N GLY A 589 3.47 -10.70 0.49
CA GLY A 589 4.22 -9.49 0.82
C GLY A 589 3.26 -8.33 1.10
N ALA A 590 3.43 -7.22 0.38
CA ALA A 590 2.60 -6.01 0.53
C ALA A 590 1.14 -6.17 0.06
N ASP A 591 0.80 -7.24 -0.65
CA ASP A 591 -0.58 -7.55 -1.03
C ASP A 591 -1.33 -8.36 0.04
N GLY A 592 -0.66 -8.69 1.14
CA GLY A 592 -1.24 -9.28 2.34
C GLY A 592 -1.09 -10.80 2.46
N ILE A 593 -1.65 -11.33 3.54
CA ILE A 593 -1.63 -12.73 3.94
C ILE A 593 -2.99 -13.37 3.67
N VAL A 594 -3.00 -14.55 3.08
CA VAL A 594 -4.24 -15.29 2.81
C VAL A 594 -4.45 -16.38 3.85
N TYR A 595 -5.64 -16.42 4.45
CA TYR A 595 -6.10 -17.48 5.34
C TYR A 595 -7.40 -18.09 4.83
N ASP A 596 -7.49 -19.41 4.80
CA ASP A 596 -8.77 -20.11 4.62
C ASP A 596 -9.42 -20.33 5.98
N ILE A 597 -10.72 -20.04 6.07
CA ILE A 597 -11.51 -20.22 7.28
C ILE A 597 -12.75 -21.09 7.04
N GLN A 598 -13.16 -21.80 8.08
CA GLN A 598 -14.48 -22.42 8.18
C GLN A 598 -15.15 -21.99 9.47
N GLY A 599 -16.45 -21.74 9.43
CA GLY A 599 -17.18 -21.23 10.57
C GLY A 599 -18.68 -21.23 10.37
N VAL A 600 -19.38 -20.73 11.40
CA VAL A 600 -20.84 -20.50 11.36
C VAL A 600 -21.11 -19.04 11.71
N VAL A 601 -22.00 -18.40 10.96
CA VAL A 601 -22.47 -17.04 11.26
C VAL A 601 -23.78 -17.12 12.03
N LYS A 602 -23.93 -16.30 13.07
CA LYS A 602 -25.13 -16.27 13.89
C LYS A 602 -25.63 -14.85 14.12
N ASP A 603 -26.95 -14.74 14.24
CA ASP A 603 -27.62 -13.53 14.72
C ASP A 603 -27.54 -13.42 16.25
N LYS A 604 -27.99 -12.27 16.78
CA LYS A 604 -28.01 -12.01 18.24
C LYS A 604 -28.87 -13.00 19.03
N ALA A 605 -29.84 -13.66 18.39
CA ALA A 605 -30.68 -14.69 19.01
C ALA A 605 -30.01 -16.07 19.01
N GLY A 606 -28.85 -16.22 18.36
CA GLY A 606 -28.09 -17.45 18.26
C GLY A 606 -28.51 -18.34 17.08
N ASN A 607 -29.37 -17.85 16.18
CA ASN A 607 -29.75 -18.60 14.98
C ASN A 607 -28.64 -18.51 13.94
N GLU A 608 -28.40 -19.60 13.22
CA GLU A 608 -27.45 -19.58 12.11
C GLU A 608 -28.01 -18.80 10.92
N VAL A 609 -27.17 -17.94 10.36
CA VAL A 609 -27.46 -17.09 9.20
C VAL A 609 -26.45 -17.42 8.11
N THR A 610 -26.89 -17.47 6.86
CA THR A 610 -25.99 -17.67 5.72
C THR A 610 -25.42 -16.33 5.29
N ILE A 611 -24.10 -16.28 5.02
CA ILE A 611 -23.46 -15.05 4.54
C ILE A 611 -23.96 -14.71 3.14
N GLN A 612 -24.22 -13.44 2.89
CA GLN A 612 -24.67 -12.92 1.60
C GLN A 612 -23.53 -12.16 0.89
N SER A 613 -23.67 -12.01 -0.43
CA SER A 613 -22.78 -11.15 -1.18
C SER A 613 -23.00 -9.70 -0.78
N GLY A 614 -21.93 -8.93 -0.61
CA GLY A 614 -22.02 -7.54 -0.14
C GLY A 614 -21.89 -7.41 1.39
N ASP A 615 -21.99 -8.51 2.12
CA ASP A 615 -21.69 -8.55 3.55
C ASP A 615 -20.28 -8.07 3.79
N GLN A 616 -20.08 -7.26 4.82
CA GLN A 616 -18.78 -6.73 5.19
C GLN A 616 -18.25 -7.48 6.40
N ILE A 617 -16.97 -7.86 6.40
CA ILE A 617 -16.35 -8.64 7.45
C ILE A 617 -15.20 -7.88 8.11
N ALA A 618 -15.10 -7.98 9.43
CA ALA A 618 -14.05 -7.36 10.23
C ALA A 618 -13.70 -8.22 11.45
N PHE A 619 -12.51 -8.02 12.03
CA PHE A 619 -12.14 -8.62 13.31
C PHE A 619 -12.97 -8.08 14.47
N ASN A 620 -13.48 -8.97 15.31
CA ASN A 620 -14.08 -8.58 16.57
C ASN A 620 -12.99 -8.26 17.60
N TYR A 621 -13.30 -7.43 18.59
CA TYR A 621 -12.35 -7.08 19.65
C TYR A 621 -13.06 -6.80 20.97
N PRO A 622 -12.38 -7.00 22.12
CA PRO A 622 -12.91 -6.59 23.42
C PRO A 622 -12.98 -5.07 23.49
N ASN A 623 -14.16 -4.49 23.74
CA ASN A 623 -14.32 -3.06 23.94
C ASN A 623 -14.83 -2.76 25.36
N GLN A 624 -14.28 -1.73 26.00
CA GLN A 624 -14.74 -1.25 27.32
C GLN A 624 -15.62 0.01 27.24
N ASP A 625 -15.94 0.50 26.04
CA ASP A 625 -16.82 1.66 25.81
C ASP A 625 -18.28 1.22 25.52
N PRO A 626 -19.26 1.66 26.34
CA PRO A 626 -20.69 1.43 26.11
C PRO A 626 -21.22 1.92 24.75
N LEU A 627 -20.61 2.94 24.14
CA LEU A 627 -21.03 3.45 22.83
C LEU A 627 -20.75 2.44 21.70
N SER A 628 -19.77 1.57 21.88
CA SER A 628 -19.40 0.56 20.88
C SER A 628 -20.42 -0.57 20.74
N GLU A 629 -21.16 -0.90 21.80
CA GLU A 629 -22.24 -1.91 21.77
C GLU A 629 -23.36 -1.51 20.80
N THR A 630 -23.53 -0.21 20.56
CA THR A 630 -24.50 0.30 19.59
C THR A 630 -24.16 -0.12 18.16
N TYR A 631 -22.87 -0.32 17.86
CA TYR A 631 -22.36 -0.67 16.54
C TYR A 631 -21.99 -2.15 16.41
N ASN A 632 -21.50 -2.76 17.50
CA ASN A 632 -21.13 -4.16 17.56
C ASN A 632 -21.50 -4.78 18.92
N VAL A 633 -22.59 -5.55 18.94
CA VAL A 633 -23.09 -6.23 20.15
C VAL A 633 -22.21 -7.40 20.61
N TRP A 634 -21.28 -7.86 19.78
CA TRP A 634 -20.48 -9.06 20.01
C TRP A 634 -19.16 -8.78 20.74
N THR A 635 -18.82 -7.52 20.99
CA THR A 635 -17.58 -7.14 21.71
C THR A 635 -17.51 -7.74 23.12
N GLN A 636 -18.66 -7.86 23.80
CA GLN A 636 -18.76 -8.47 25.13
C GLN A 636 -18.46 -9.98 25.14
N SER A 637 -18.59 -10.65 23.99
CA SER A 637 -18.30 -12.07 23.85
C SER A 637 -16.79 -12.36 23.67
N MET A 638 -15.98 -11.33 23.42
CA MET A 638 -14.54 -11.48 23.26
C MET A 638 -13.84 -11.66 24.61
N THR A 639 -13.15 -12.79 24.77
CA THR A 639 -12.38 -13.13 25.97
C THR A 639 -10.88 -12.95 25.80
N PHE A 640 -10.42 -12.59 24.60
CA PHE A 640 -9.03 -12.36 24.24
C PHE A 640 -8.93 -11.26 23.18
N TYR A 641 -7.74 -10.70 23.01
CA TYR A 641 -7.45 -9.76 21.92
C TYR A 641 -6.90 -10.50 20.71
N ILE A 642 -7.39 -10.14 19.52
CA ILE A 642 -6.81 -10.58 18.26
C ILE A 642 -5.52 -9.80 18.06
N THR A 643 -4.41 -10.52 17.89
CA THR A 643 -3.08 -9.93 17.76
C THR A 643 -2.37 -10.39 16.49
N SER A 644 -1.65 -9.48 15.85
CA SER A 644 -0.71 -9.83 14.80
C SER A 644 0.49 -10.59 15.37
N LYS A 645 1.26 -11.24 14.51
CA LYS A 645 2.54 -11.85 14.89
C LYS A 645 3.56 -10.83 15.40
N ALA A 646 3.46 -9.59 14.90
CA ALA A 646 4.16 -8.43 15.45
C ALA A 646 3.53 -7.90 16.76
N GLY A 647 2.56 -8.61 17.36
CA GLY A 647 1.96 -8.32 18.66
C GLY A 647 1.06 -7.07 18.73
N LYS A 648 0.65 -6.51 17.59
CA LYS A 648 -0.34 -5.42 17.54
C LYS A 648 -1.75 -5.97 17.73
N VAL A 649 -2.52 -5.34 18.60
CA VAL A 649 -3.90 -5.72 18.93
C VAL A 649 -4.88 -5.06 17.96
N VAL A 650 -6.00 -5.74 17.67
CA VAL A 650 -7.20 -5.09 17.14
C VAL A 650 -7.90 -4.37 18.29
N ASP A 651 -8.00 -3.03 18.22
CA ASP A 651 -8.63 -2.21 19.26
C ASP A 651 -9.66 -1.19 18.74
N ALA A 652 -9.79 -1.06 17.42
CA ALA A 652 -10.79 -0.22 16.77
C ALA A 652 -11.19 -0.75 15.38
N PHE A 653 -12.39 -0.39 14.93
CA PHE A 653 -12.77 -0.47 13.52
C PHE A 653 -12.32 0.84 12.81
N PRO A 654 -11.25 0.86 12.01
CA PRO A 654 -10.97 2.00 11.13
C PRO A 654 -12.16 2.27 10.19
N THR A 655 -12.51 3.55 10.01
CA THR A 655 -13.70 4.00 9.27
C THR A 655 -13.72 3.61 7.79
N GLU A 656 -12.59 3.20 7.22
CA GLU A 656 -12.46 2.89 5.78
C GLU A 656 -11.73 1.57 5.47
N TRP A 657 -11.06 0.93 6.43
CA TRP A 657 -10.12 -0.17 6.15
C TRP A 657 -10.45 -1.49 6.82
N ALA A 658 -11.36 -1.53 7.81
CA ALA A 658 -11.65 -2.76 8.55
C ALA A 658 -12.68 -3.68 7.89
N THR A 659 -13.37 -3.21 6.86
CA THR A 659 -14.51 -3.91 6.26
C THR A 659 -14.16 -4.42 4.87
N ALA A 660 -13.85 -5.71 4.78
CA ALA A 660 -13.76 -6.38 3.50
C ALA A 660 -15.16 -6.81 3.05
N THR A 661 -15.51 -6.59 1.79
CA THR A 661 -16.75 -7.15 1.24
C THR A 661 -16.56 -8.61 0.90
N LEU A 662 -17.45 -9.48 1.41
CA LEU A 662 -17.50 -10.88 1.04
C LEU A 662 -18.02 -11.00 -0.39
N LEU A 663 -17.16 -11.51 -1.26
CA LEU A 663 -17.54 -11.94 -2.59
C LEU A 663 -18.02 -13.38 -2.49
N VAL A 664 -19.33 -13.56 -2.32
CA VAL A 664 -19.96 -14.88 -2.44
C VAL A 664 -20.00 -15.20 -3.92
N ASN A 665 -19.57 -16.41 -4.29
CA ASN A 665 -19.53 -16.84 -5.67
C ASN A 665 -20.69 -17.82 -5.97
N PRO A 666 -21.89 -17.35 -6.35
CA PRO A 666 -22.86 -18.22 -6.99
C PRO A 666 -22.39 -18.43 -8.43
N THR A 667 -21.78 -19.59 -8.65
CA THR A 667 -21.29 -20.10 -9.93
C THR A 667 -22.19 -19.70 -11.11
N THR A 668 -21.76 -18.68 -11.87
CA THR A 668 -22.23 -18.55 -13.24
C THR A 668 -21.59 -19.67 -14.04
N VAL A 669 -22.38 -20.68 -14.42
CA VAL A 669 -21.90 -21.76 -15.28
C VAL A 669 -21.64 -21.19 -16.68
N ILE A 670 -20.37 -21.12 -17.05
CA ILE A 670 -19.94 -20.75 -18.40
C ILE A 670 -19.93 -22.03 -19.24
N GLU A 671 -20.82 -22.11 -20.23
CA GLU A 671 -20.96 -23.25 -21.12
C GLU A 671 -20.33 -22.96 -22.48
N MET A 672 -19.34 -23.78 -22.86
CA MET A 672 -18.73 -23.74 -24.19
C MET A 672 -18.98 -25.08 -24.91
N LYS A 673 -20.25 -25.34 -25.26
CA LYS A 673 -20.72 -26.59 -25.91
C LYS A 673 -20.32 -26.72 -27.38
N ASP A 674 -19.77 -25.66 -27.97
CA ASP A 674 -19.25 -25.69 -29.33
C ASP A 674 -17.98 -26.56 -29.42
N THR A 675 -18.10 -27.68 -30.13
CA THR A 675 -17.03 -28.66 -30.40
C THR A 675 -16.53 -28.60 -31.85
N THR A 676 -17.03 -27.64 -32.62
CA THR A 676 -16.80 -27.55 -34.06
C THR A 676 -15.37 -27.09 -34.34
N LEU A 677 -14.58 -27.94 -34.98
CA LEU A 677 -13.22 -27.60 -35.41
C LEU A 677 -13.19 -26.99 -36.81
N VAL A 678 -13.97 -27.55 -37.74
CA VAL A 678 -13.99 -27.15 -39.15
C VAL A 678 -15.09 -26.13 -39.35
N ARG A 679 -14.72 -24.88 -39.67
CA ARG A 679 -15.68 -23.77 -39.75
C ARG A 679 -15.73 -23.16 -41.16
N PRO A 680 -16.88 -22.57 -41.54
CA PRO A 680 -16.98 -21.74 -42.74
C PRO A 680 -15.96 -20.61 -42.74
N GLU A 681 -15.69 -20.06 -43.93
CA GLU A 681 -14.82 -18.89 -44.03
C GLU A 681 -15.43 -17.68 -43.31
N PHE A 682 -14.60 -16.92 -42.59
CA PHE A 682 -14.98 -15.64 -42.01
C PHE A 682 -14.11 -14.55 -42.64
N ASP A 683 -14.65 -13.88 -43.65
CA ASP A 683 -14.02 -12.77 -44.33
C ASP A 683 -14.83 -11.50 -44.12
N ASN A 684 -14.32 -10.63 -43.24
CA ASN A 684 -14.96 -9.36 -42.94
C ASN A 684 -13.96 -8.23 -43.15
N LYS A 685 -13.91 -7.73 -44.39
CA LYS A 685 -13.00 -6.65 -44.80
C LYS A 685 -13.18 -5.39 -43.94
N THR A 686 -14.39 -5.12 -43.44
CA THR A 686 -14.68 -3.97 -42.58
C THR A 686 -13.86 -3.97 -41.30
N LEU A 687 -13.64 -5.13 -40.68
CA LEU A 687 -12.82 -5.22 -39.45
C LEU A 687 -11.32 -5.03 -39.76
N THR A 688 -10.84 -5.55 -40.89
CA THR A 688 -9.47 -5.31 -41.34
C THR A 688 -9.23 -3.83 -41.69
N ASP A 689 -10.21 -3.17 -42.32
CA ASP A 689 -10.16 -1.75 -42.63
C ASP A 689 -10.23 -0.90 -41.34
N LYS A 690 -11.09 -1.27 -40.37
CA LYS A 690 -11.22 -0.60 -39.05
C LYS A 690 -9.91 -0.65 -38.26
N ALA A 691 -9.27 -1.81 -38.18
CA ALA A 691 -7.95 -1.96 -37.55
C ALA A 691 -6.90 -1.05 -38.21
N SER A 692 -6.91 -0.98 -39.55
CA SER A 692 -5.99 -0.13 -40.31
C SER A 692 -6.21 1.37 -40.05
N SER A 693 -7.46 1.79 -39.80
CA SER A 693 -7.79 3.18 -39.44
C SER A 693 -7.53 3.54 -37.99
N ASN A 694 -7.41 2.56 -37.09
CA ASN A 694 -7.24 2.75 -35.64
C ASN A 694 -5.83 2.38 -35.14
N GLY A 695 -4.80 2.87 -35.83
CA GLY A 695 -3.40 2.65 -35.41
C GLY A 695 -2.88 1.22 -35.52
N GLY A 696 -3.64 0.30 -36.12
CA GLY A 696 -3.26 -1.09 -36.36
C GLY A 696 -4.03 -2.12 -35.53
N ASP A 697 -4.81 -1.71 -34.53
CA ASP A 697 -5.58 -2.60 -33.64
C ASP A 697 -7.08 -2.26 -33.61
N LEU A 698 -7.91 -3.28 -33.53
CA LEU A 698 -9.34 -3.17 -33.24
C LEU A 698 -9.56 -2.73 -31.79
N GLU A 699 -10.69 -2.11 -31.53
CA GLU A 699 -11.15 -1.87 -30.17
C GLU A 699 -11.50 -3.21 -29.47
N PRO A 700 -11.37 -3.30 -28.14
CA PRO A 700 -11.67 -4.52 -27.39
C PRO A 700 -13.10 -5.03 -27.58
N ASN A 701 -14.08 -4.22 -27.95
CA ASN A 701 -15.45 -4.69 -28.21
C ASN A 701 -15.68 -5.11 -29.68
N SER A 702 -14.68 -5.02 -30.55
CA SER A 702 -14.85 -5.24 -32.00
C SER A 702 -14.42 -6.64 -32.47
N THR A 703 -13.85 -7.48 -31.60
CA THR A 703 -13.39 -8.85 -31.94
C THR A 703 -14.45 -9.93 -31.70
N GLY A 704 -15.67 -9.54 -31.33
CA GLY A 704 -16.79 -10.43 -31.10
C GLY A 704 -18.13 -9.67 -31.09
N GLU A 705 -19.20 -10.37 -30.74
CA GLU A 705 -20.54 -9.79 -30.54
C GLU A 705 -21.30 -10.56 -29.44
N LEU A 706 -22.32 -9.91 -28.86
CA LEU A 706 -23.27 -10.56 -27.94
C LEU A 706 -24.59 -10.88 -28.65
N LEU A 707 -25.01 -12.13 -28.53
CA LEU A 707 -26.39 -12.56 -28.75
C LEU A 707 -27.07 -12.74 -27.38
N ILE A 708 -28.11 -11.94 -27.12
CA ILE A 708 -28.90 -12.01 -25.89
C ILE A 708 -30.29 -12.54 -26.24
N THR A 709 -30.63 -13.72 -25.74
CA THR A 709 -31.91 -14.39 -25.99
C THR A 709 -32.69 -14.49 -24.67
N PRO A 710 -33.79 -13.73 -24.51
CA PRO A 710 -34.68 -13.87 -23.35
C PRO A 710 -35.34 -15.25 -23.32
N LEU A 711 -35.41 -15.90 -22.15
CA LEU A 711 -36.02 -17.24 -22.02
C LEU A 711 -37.56 -17.15 -21.91
N PRO A 712 -38.33 -18.05 -22.56
CA PRO A 712 -39.79 -17.99 -22.57
C PRO A 712 -40.42 -18.58 -21.29
N ALA A 713 -41.71 -18.32 -21.04
CA ALA A 713 -42.47 -18.93 -19.93
C ALA A 713 -42.40 -20.47 -19.90
N ALA A 714 -42.36 -21.11 -21.07
CA ALA A 714 -42.23 -22.55 -21.21
C ALA A 714 -40.93 -23.13 -20.60
N PHE A 715 -39.89 -22.31 -20.41
CA PHE A 715 -38.68 -22.69 -19.69
C PHE A 715 -38.96 -22.98 -18.20
N ILE A 716 -39.86 -22.21 -17.58
CA ILE A 716 -40.26 -22.38 -16.18
C ILE A 716 -41.38 -23.43 -16.06
N ASP A 717 -42.39 -23.35 -16.93
CA ASP A 717 -43.57 -24.24 -16.88
C ASP A 717 -43.28 -25.69 -17.35
N GLY A 718 -42.18 -25.90 -18.07
CA GLY A 718 -41.82 -27.18 -18.70
C GLY A 718 -41.21 -28.23 -17.77
N GLY A 719 -41.02 -27.93 -16.48
CA GLY A 719 -40.39 -28.84 -15.51
C GLY A 719 -38.87 -28.74 -15.49
N ASP A 720 -38.14 -29.79 -15.90
CA ASP A 720 -36.67 -29.84 -15.83
C ASP A 720 -36.02 -28.86 -16.82
N GLN A 721 -35.58 -27.73 -16.29
CA GLN A 721 -34.89 -26.65 -17.01
C GLN A 721 -33.64 -27.11 -17.76
N ASN A 722 -32.90 -28.09 -17.23
CA ASN A 722 -31.69 -28.58 -17.89
C ASN A 722 -32.03 -29.40 -19.14
N THR A 723 -33.10 -30.18 -19.08
CA THR A 723 -33.64 -30.90 -20.23
C THR A 723 -34.19 -29.91 -21.27
N TRP A 724 -34.93 -28.89 -20.83
CA TRP A 724 -35.44 -27.84 -21.73
C TRP A 724 -34.30 -27.12 -22.47
N LEU A 725 -33.26 -26.69 -21.73
CA LEU A 725 -32.09 -26.02 -22.32
C LEU A 725 -31.33 -26.93 -23.28
N LYS A 726 -31.30 -28.24 -23.02
CA LYS A 726 -30.67 -29.21 -23.92
C LYS A 726 -31.45 -29.34 -25.22
N ASP A 727 -32.78 -29.41 -25.15
CA ASP A 727 -33.65 -29.58 -26.31
C ASP A 727 -33.72 -28.32 -27.19
N HIS A 728 -33.57 -27.13 -26.58
CA HIS A 728 -33.65 -25.82 -27.26
C HIS A 728 -32.30 -25.10 -27.41
N TRP A 729 -31.18 -25.78 -27.12
CA TRP A 729 -29.85 -25.17 -27.10
C TRP A 729 -29.51 -24.42 -28.39
N THR A 730 -29.74 -25.06 -29.53
CA THR A 730 -29.45 -24.49 -30.85
C THR A 730 -30.36 -23.30 -31.16
N ASP A 731 -31.62 -23.35 -30.74
CA ASP A 731 -32.59 -22.30 -31.03
C ASP A 731 -32.25 -20.98 -30.32
N ILE A 732 -31.69 -21.07 -29.10
CA ILE A 732 -31.38 -19.90 -28.26
C ILE A 732 -29.95 -19.38 -28.43
N THR A 733 -29.01 -20.22 -28.88
CA THR A 733 -27.58 -19.84 -28.97
C THR A 733 -27.04 -19.69 -30.39
N ALA A 734 -27.68 -20.24 -31.43
CA ALA A 734 -27.09 -20.27 -32.78
C ALA A 734 -26.87 -18.88 -33.39
N ALA A 735 -25.98 -18.74 -34.36
CA ALA A 735 -25.86 -17.58 -35.24
C ALA A 735 -26.95 -17.63 -36.33
N ALA A 736 -27.23 -16.50 -36.98
CA ALA A 736 -28.24 -16.48 -38.05
C ALA A 736 -27.69 -17.18 -39.30
N THR A 737 -28.54 -17.90 -40.04
CA THR A 737 -28.13 -18.57 -41.27
C THR A 737 -27.71 -17.53 -42.32
N GLY A 738 -26.56 -17.72 -42.95
CA GLY A 738 -25.95 -16.71 -43.80
C GLY A 738 -24.85 -17.20 -44.74
N ALA A 739 -24.12 -16.24 -45.28
CA ALA A 739 -22.97 -16.43 -46.15
C ALA A 739 -21.76 -15.65 -45.61
N ASN A 740 -20.59 -15.83 -46.23
CA ASN A 740 -19.32 -15.29 -45.78
C ASN A 740 -19.41 -13.80 -45.37
N GLY A 741 -19.25 -13.54 -44.06
CA GLY A 741 -19.23 -12.21 -43.46
C GLY A 741 -20.60 -11.55 -43.22
N HIS A 742 -21.71 -12.15 -43.68
CA HIS A 742 -23.06 -11.55 -43.56
C HIS A 742 -24.21 -12.59 -43.43
N PRO A 743 -25.10 -12.44 -42.42
CA PRO A 743 -26.31 -13.24 -42.26
C PRO A 743 -27.37 -12.88 -43.31
N ALA A 744 -28.16 -13.87 -43.73
CA ALA A 744 -29.25 -13.68 -44.69
C ALA A 744 -30.63 -13.46 -44.03
N GLY A 745 -30.69 -13.46 -42.69
CA GLY A 745 -31.91 -13.26 -41.89
C GLY A 745 -31.62 -12.61 -40.53
N GLY A 746 -32.66 -12.04 -39.90
CA GLY A 746 -32.54 -11.33 -38.62
C GLY A 746 -32.65 -12.25 -37.40
N VAL A 747 -32.13 -11.84 -36.24
CA VAL A 747 -32.39 -12.50 -34.94
C VAL A 747 -33.88 -12.53 -34.56
N SER A 748 -34.70 -11.67 -35.18
CA SER A 748 -36.15 -11.64 -35.05
C SER A 748 -36.88 -12.82 -35.70
N ASP A 749 -36.25 -13.50 -36.66
CA ASP A 749 -36.88 -14.58 -37.44
C ASP A 749 -36.71 -15.98 -36.79
N ARG A 750 -36.16 -16.02 -35.58
CA ARG A 750 -35.89 -17.26 -34.83
C ARG A 750 -37.09 -17.69 -33.99
N LEU A 751 -37.10 -18.96 -33.60
CA LEU A 751 -38.09 -19.52 -32.68
C LEU A 751 -38.15 -18.73 -31.36
N PHE A 752 -36.99 -18.24 -30.89
CA PHE A 752 -36.87 -17.31 -29.76
C PHE A 752 -36.15 -16.04 -30.24
N PRO A 753 -36.87 -14.90 -30.39
CA PRO A 753 -36.26 -13.65 -30.82
C PRO A 753 -35.23 -13.14 -29.80
N GLY A 754 -34.03 -12.79 -30.27
CA GLY A 754 -32.95 -12.22 -29.45
C GLY A 754 -32.55 -10.81 -29.87
N VAL A 755 -31.76 -10.13 -29.04
CA VAL A 755 -31.12 -8.84 -29.34
C VAL A 755 -29.64 -9.07 -29.60
N MET A 756 -29.11 -8.44 -30.66
CA MET A 756 -27.67 -8.41 -30.93
C MET A 756 -27.08 -7.09 -30.43
N ILE A 757 -25.90 -7.16 -29.83
CA ILE A 757 -25.11 -5.98 -29.46
C ILE A 757 -23.77 -6.07 -30.20
N ASP A 758 -23.55 -5.11 -31.11
CA ASP A 758 -22.30 -4.81 -31.83
C ASP A 758 -22.16 -3.28 -31.87
N ASP A 759 -20.93 -2.78 -31.70
CA ASP A 759 -20.63 -1.36 -31.47
C ASP A 759 -20.80 -0.48 -32.73
N ASP A 760 -20.88 -1.08 -33.91
CA ASP A 760 -20.94 -0.31 -35.16
C ASP A 760 -22.28 0.41 -35.42
N ASN A 761 -23.33 0.22 -34.58
CA ASN A 761 -24.51 1.11 -34.58
C ASN A 761 -25.37 0.97 -33.30
N PRO A 762 -25.26 1.88 -32.31
CA PRO A 762 -26.03 1.83 -31.07
C PRO A 762 -27.56 1.99 -31.23
N ASN A 763 -28.06 2.42 -32.39
CA ASN A 763 -29.44 2.92 -32.55
C ASN A 763 -30.23 2.36 -33.75
N GLY A 764 -29.81 1.29 -34.45
CA GLY A 764 -30.63 0.73 -35.53
C GLY A 764 -30.12 -0.56 -36.17
N ALA A 765 -31.03 -1.55 -36.29
CA ALA A 765 -30.93 -2.83 -37.01
C ALA A 765 -29.48 -3.33 -37.27
N VAL A 766 -28.94 -4.04 -36.28
CA VAL A 766 -27.58 -4.57 -36.27
C VAL A 766 -27.40 -5.67 -37.31
N SER A 767 -26.42 -5.55 -38.20
CA SER A 767 -25.97 -6.65 -39.06
C SER A 767 -24.97 -7.51 -38.29
N ALA A 768 -25.45 -8.57 -37.63
CA ALA A 768 -24.58 -9.56 -36.98
C ALA A 768 -23.50 -10.03 -37.95
N ARG A 769 -22.26 -10.22 -37.49
CA ARG A 769 -21.15 -10.64 -38.36
C ARG A 769 -20.92 -12.14 -38.30
N CYS A 770 -21.31 -12.76 -37.18
CA CYS A 770 -21.31 -14.21 -37.09
C CYS A 770 -22.48 -14.82 -37.87
N TYR A 771 -22.20 -15.86 -38.64
CA TYR A 771 -23.23 -16.56 -39.41
C TYR A 771 -23.06 -18.08 -39.31
N ALA A 772 -24.17 -18.80 -39.51
CA ALA A 772 -24.19 -20.25 -39.67
C ALA A 772 -24.38 -20.61 -41.15
N ASP A 773 -23.68 -21.62 -41.65
CA ASP A 773 -23.88 -22.14 -43.01
C ASP A 773 -25.16 -22.99 -43.12
N ALA A 774 -25.44 -23.50 -44.32
CA ALA A 774 -26.63 -24.34 -44.58
C ALA A 774 -26.65 -25.66 -43.78
N ALA A 775 -25.51 -26.08 -43.22
CA ALA A 775 -25.41 -27.25 -42.34
C ALA A 775 -25.52 -26.87 -40.85
N GLY A 776 -25.69 -25.59 -40.52
CA GLY A 776 -25.75 -25.07 -39.15
C GLY A 776 -24.37 -24.84 -38.52
N THR A 777 -23.29 -24.89 -39.31
CA THR A 777 -21.93 -24.71 -38.80
C THR A 777 -21.61 -23.22 -38.69
N GLU A 778 -21.23 -22.75 -37.50
CA GLU A 778 -20.95 -21.34 -37.26
C GLU A 778 -19.55 -20.91 -37.72
N SER A 779 -19.44 -19.70 -38.25
CA SER A 779 -18.17 -19.07 -38.64
C SER A 779 -17.31 -18.62 -37.45
N CYS A 780 -17.87 -18.57 -36.24
CA CYS A 780 -17.24 -18.04 -35.02
C CYS A 780 -17.39 -19.03 -33.86
N SER A 781 -16.58 -18.87 -32.81
CA SER A 781 -16.67 -19.70 -31.61
C SER A 781 -17.72 -19.14 -30.64
N SER A 782 -18.46 -20.02 -29.98
CA SER A 782 -19.54 -19.63 -29.07
C SER A 782 -19.24 -19.94 -27.60
N ILE A 783 -19.46 -18.96 -26.73
CA ILE A 783 -19.40 -19.07 -25.27
C ILE A 783 -20.73 -18.58 -24.70
N SER A 784 -21.43 -19.40 -23.94
CA SER A 784 -22.77 -19.05 -23.43
C SER A 784 -22.83 -19.10 -21.91
N PHE A 785 -23.63 -18.23 -21.32
CA PHE A 785 -23.94 -18.24 -19.89
C PHE A 785 -25.35 -17.70 -19.65
N ARG A 786 -25.93 -18.07 -18.51
CA ARG A 786 -27.22 -17.53 -18.05
C ARG A 786 -27.01 -16.27 -17.24
N THR A 787 -27.90 -15.30 -17.39
CA THR A 787 -27.94 -14.13 -16.50
C THR A 787 -29.37 -13.72 -16.18
N SER A 788 -29.55 -13.26 -14.94
CA SER A 788 -30.74 -12.54 -14.47
C SER A 788 -30.38 -11.11 -14.04
N GLN A 789 -29.14 -10.68 -14.29
CA GLN A 789 -28.53 -9.48 -13.75
C GLN A 789 -27.78 -8.68 -14.83
N PRO A 790 -27.60 -7.35 -14.66
CA PRO A 790 -26.64 -6.59 -15.43
C PRO A 790 -25.25 -7.22 -15.35
N PHE A 791 -24.48 -7.17 -16.43
CA PHE A 791 -23.24 -7.94 -16.52
C PHE A 791 -22.17 -7.27 -17.39
N GLN A 792 -20.92 -7.70 -17.18
CA GLN A 792 -19.76 -7.40 -18.02
C GLN A 792 -19.04 -8.70 -18.39
N VAL A 793 -18.53 -8.77 -19.61
CA VAL A 793 -17.73 -9.92 -20.08
C VAL A 793 -16.37 -9.45 -20.58
N ASN A 794 -15.35 -10.26 -20.33
CA ASN A 794 -14.02 -10.13 -20.91
C ASN A 794 -13.56 -11.50 -21.40
N VAL A 795 -13.15 -11.59 -22.67
CA VAL A 795 -12.60 -12.82 -23.26
C VAL A 795 -11.25 -12.49 -23.85
N ARG A 796 -10.18 -13.11 -23.35
CA ARG A 796 -8.84 -13.03 -23.94
C ARG A 796 -8.55 -14.31 -24.71
N VAL A 797 -7.97 -14.17 -25.88
CA VAL A 797 -7.61 -15.29 -26.77
C VAL A 797 -6.10 -15.33 -26.93
N PHE A 798 -5.52 -16.51 -26.74
CA PHE A 798 -4.10 -16.78 -26.92
C PHE A 798 -3.91 -17.92 -27.92
N ASP A 799 -2.76 -17.96 -28.57
CA ASP A 799 -2.34 -19.15 -29.30
C ASP A 799 -1.92 -20.28 -28.35
N HIS A 800 -1.67 -21.46 -28.91
CA HIS A 800 -1.17 -22.63 -28.16
C HIS A 800 0.21 -22.46 -27.50
N LEU A 801 0.95 -21.39 -27.80
CA LEU A 801 2.24 -21.06 -27.18
C LEU A 801 2.08 -19.99 -26.08
N GLY A 802 0.87 -19.49 -25.85
CA GLY A 802 0.57 -18.47 -24.84
C GLY A 802 0.74 -17.03 -25.33
N HIS A 803 0.93 -16.79 -26.63
CA HIS A 803 0.97 -15.42 -27.16
C HIS A 803 -0.45 -14.85 -27.29
N PHE A 804 -0.61 -13.58 -26.93
CA PHE A 804 -1.86 -12.86 -27.05
C PHE A 804 -2.28 -12.70 -28.53
N ILE A 805 -3.53 -13.02 -28.83
CA ILE A 805 -4.12 -12.92 -30.18
C ILE A 805 -5.13 -11.78 -30.25
N GLY A 806 -5.97 -11.63 -29.23
CA GLY A 806 -6.99 -10.59 -29.16
C GLY A 806 -7.86 -10.68 -27.92
N GLN A 807 -8.66 -9.65 -27.70
CA GLN A 807 -9.58 -9.58 -26.56
C GLN A 807 -10.94 -9.01 -26.95
N TYR A 808 -11.98 -9.57 -26.38
CA TYR A 808 -13.35 -9.07 -26.42
C TYR A 808 -13.77 -8.54 -25.04
N THR A 809 -14.26 -7.29 -24.95
CA THR A 809 -14.87 -6.73 -23.73
C THR A 809 -16.19 -6.07 -24.09
N GLU A 810 -17.27 -6.43 -23.39
CA GLU A 810 -18.59 -5.81 -23.59
C GLU A 810 -19.41 -5.89 -22.30
N GLY A 811 -20.36 -4.98 -22.10
CA GLY A 811 -21.19 -4.97 -20.89
C GLY A 811 -22.58 -4.40 -21.08
N VAL A 812 -23.56 -5.05 -20.43
CA VAL A 812 -24.91 -4.52 -20.23
C VAL A 812 -25.04 -4.15 -18.75
N THR A 813 -24.50 -3.00 -18.38
CA THR A 813 -24.47 -2.52 -16.98
C THR A 813 -25.54 -1.46 -16.69
N ASP A 814 -26.06 -0.80 -17.72
CA ASP A 814 -27.18 0.13 -17.58
C ASP A 814 -28.46 -0.65 -17.25
N VAL A 815 -28.95 -0.47 -16.02
CA VAL A 815 -30.13 -1.13 -15.48
C VAL A 815 -31.38 -0.88 -16.34
N THR A 816 -31.53 0.32 -16.93
CA THR A 816 -32.70 0.65 -17.75
C THR A 816 -32.65 -0.09 -19.08
N LYS A 817 -31.46 -0.19 -19.69
CA LYS A 817 -31.24 -1.00 -20.91
C LYS A 817 -31.45 -2.48 -20.62
N PHE A 818 -30.90 -2.98 -19.51
CA PHE A 818 -31.08 -4.36 -19.07
C PHE A 818 -32.57 -4.69 -18.86
N GLN A 819 -33.30 -3.85 -18.13
CA GLN A 819 -34.74 -3.99 -17.92
C GLN A 819 -35.52 -3.99 -19.23
N THR A 820 -35.16 -3.13 -20.20
CA THR A 820 -35.85 -3.08 -21.49
C THR A 820 -35.68 -4.40 -22.26
N MET A 821 -34.49 -5.02 -22.21
CA MET A 821 -34.25 -6.32 -22.83
C MET A 821 -35.02 -7.47 -22.14
N MET A 822 -35.15 -7.38 -20.81
CA MET A 822 -35.93 -8.35 -20.02
C MET A 822 -37.44 -8.24 -20.25
N LYS A 823 -37.97 -7.03 -20.45
CA LYS A 823 -39.40 -6.73 -20.68
C LYS A 823 -39.96 -7.26 -22.01
N ALA A 824 -39.12 -7.75 -22.92
CA ALA A 824 -39.55 -8.29 -24.21
C ALA A 824 -40.35 -9.62 -24.10
N GLN A 825 -40.46 -10.21 -22.90
CA GLN A 825 -41.13 -11.48 -22.68
C GLN A 825 -42.61 -11.33 -22.32
N THR A 826 -43.52 -11.88 -23.13
CA THR A 826 -44.94 -12.05 -22.77
C THR A 826 -45.17 -13.32 -21.97
N VAL A 827 -45.71 -13.19 -20.75
CA VAL A 827 -46.16 -14.31 -19.90
C VAL A 827 -47.68 -14.50 -19.97
N PRO A 828 -48.21 -15.73 -20.07
CA PRO A 828 -49.65 -15.98 -20.08
C PRO A 828 -50.33 -15.61 -18.75
N ASN A 829 -51.52 -14.99 -18.79
CA ASN A 829 -52.40 -14.76 -17.64
C ASN A 829 -51.85 -13.91 -16.47
N ALA A 830 -50.94 -12.96 -16.72
CA ALA A 830 -50.51 -12.01 -15.68
C ALA A 830 -51.67 -11.09 -15.24
N THR A 831 -52.11 -11.20 -13.98
CA THR A 831 -53.16 -10.36 -13.38
C THR A 831 -52.60 -9.13 -12.65
N SER A 832 -51.28 -9.11 -12.37
CA SER A 832 -50.52 -8.00 -11.79
C SER A 832 -49.17 -7.86 -12.52
N ASN A 833 -48.72 -6.62 -12.75
CA ASN A 833 -47.45 -6.29 -13.39
C ASN A 833 -46.34 -5.93 -12.39
N VAL A 834 -46.55 -6.20 -11.10
CA VAL A 834 -45.67 -5.76 -10.02
C VAL A 834 -45.58 -6.83 -8.92
N CYS A 835 -44.37 -7.12 -8.45
CA CYS A 835 -44.14 -7.84 -7.20
C CYS A 835 -43.97 -6.82 -6.08
N VAL A 836 -44.58 -7.07 -4.92
CA VAL A 836 -44.45 -6.21 -3.74
C VAL A 836 -43.77 -7.01 -2.64
N ASP A 837 -42.72 -6.43 -2.05
CA ASP A 837 -42.10 -6.95 -0.85
C ASP A 837 -43.09 -6.75 0.31
N ALA A 838 -43.51 -7.86 0.92
CA ALA A 838 -44.51 -7.84 1.99
C ALA A 838 -44.01 -7.16 3.29
N SER A 839 -42.69 -7.02 3.46
CA SER A 839 -42.05 -6.43 4.64
C SER A 839 -41.76 -4.94 4.49
N THR A 840 -41.33 -4.50 3.30
CA THR A 840 -40.94 -3.10 3.04
C THR A 840 -42.00 -2.32 2.24
N GLY A 841 -42.97 -3.01 1.62
CA GLY A 841 -43.98 -2.41 0.74
C GLY A 841 -43.41 -1.93 -0.60
N GLN A 842 -42.14 -2.20 -0.87
CA GLN A 842 -41.47 -1.81 -2.10
C GLN A 842 -41.87 -2.71 -3.27
N SER A 843 -41.81 -2.16 -4.48
CA SER A 843 -42.43 -2.78 -5.63
C SER A 843 -41.49 -2.83 -6.84
N ALA A 844 -41.31 -4.00 -7.44
CA ALA A 844 -40.54 -4.19 -8.66
C ALA A 844 -41.47 -4.58 -9.83
N GLU A 845 -41.27 -3.96 -11.00
CA GLU A 845 -42.03 -4.32 -12.21
C GLU A 845 -41.69 -5.73 -12.69
N VAL A 846 -42.70 -6.47 -13.17
CA VAL A 846 -42.57 -7.81 -13.74
C VAL A 846 -41.65 -7.80 -14.96
N THR A 847 -40.65 -8.68 -14.96
CA THR A 847 -39.64 -8.83 -16.02
C THR A 847 -39.73 -10.17 -16.75
N GLY A 848 -40.95 -10.68 -16.97
CA GLY A 848 -41.16 -12.01 -17.58
C GLY A 848 -40.72 -13.14 -16.64
N VAL A 849 -39.94 -14.11 -17.15
CA VAL A 849 -39.35 -15.21 -16.34
C VAL A 849 -38.09 -14.81 -15.60
N GLY A 850 -37.55 -13.61 -15.82
CA GLY A 850 -36.41 -13.13 -15.05
C GLY A 850 -35.05 -13.72 -15.45
N GLU A 851 -34.95 -14.46 -16.56
CA GLU A 851 -33.70 -15.05 -17.04
C GLU A 851 -33.48 -14.86 -18.55
N MET A 852 -32.21 -14.69 -18.94
CA MET A 852 -31.75 -14.64 -20.33
C MET A 852 -30.54 -15.55 -20.56
N MET A 853 -30.39 -16.01 -21.79
CA MET A 853 -29.17 -16.62 -22.29
C MET A 853 -28.33 -15.58 -23.01
N VAL A 854 -27.08 -15.42 -22.59
CA VAL A 854 -26.09 -14.59 -23.28
C VAL A 854 -25.11 -15.51 -23.98
N THR A 855 -24.90 -15.30 -25.27
CA THR A 855 -23.91 -16.02 -26.08
C THR A 855 -22.93 -15.04 -26.69
N ILE A 856 -21.68 -15.11 -26.26
CA ILE A 856 -20.55 -14.38 -26.82
C ILE A 856 -20.09 -15.11 -28.09
N LYS A 857 -20.11 -14.42 -29.22
CA LYS A 857 -19.62 -14.93 -30.51
C LYS A 857 -18.24 -14.34 -30.78
N MET A 858 -17.20 -15.16 -30.62
CA MET A 858 -15.81 -14.75 -30.81
C MET A 858 -15.38 -14.97 -32.26
N TYR A 859 -15.02 -13.88 -32.95
CA TYR A 859 -14.59 -13.95 -34.35
C TYR A 859 -13.19 -14.58 -34.48
N PRO A 860 -12.92 -15.33 -35.56
CA PRO A 860 -11.59 -15.92 -35.80
C PRO A 860 -10.60 -14.88 -36.39
N ILE A 861 -10.45 -13.75 -35.72
CA ILE A 861 -9.54 -12.65 -36.08
C ILE A 861 -8.66 -12.26 -34.89
N SER A 862 -7.47 -11.74 -35.16
CA SER A 862 -6.60 -11.12 -34.15
C SER A 862 -7.06 -9.71 -33.82
N GLN A 863 -6.51 -9.12 -32.76
CA GLN A 863 -6.70 -7.70 -32.42
C GLN A 863 -6.37 -6.79 -33.61
N GLN A 864 -5.34 -7.13 -34.39
CA GLN A 864 -4.95 -6.39 -35.60
C GLN A 864 -5.91 -6.55 -36.80
N GLY A 865 -7.10 -7.13 -36.62
CA GLY A 865 -8.07 -7.36 -37.69
C GLY A 865 -7.63 -8.37 -38.75
N ARG A 866 -6.65 -9.23 -38.43
CA ARG A 866 -6.12 -10.28 -39.34
C ARG A 866 -6.77 -11.62 -39.03
N LYS A 867 -7.09 -12.42 -40.04
CA LYS A 867 -7.63 -13.78 -39.87
C LYS A 867 -6.61 -14.66 -39.10
N ILE A 868 -7.06 -15.43 -38.10
CA ILE A 868 -6.18 -16.32 -37.30
C ILE A 868 -5.90 -17.66 -37.99
N ALA A 869 -4.69 -18.22 -37.83
CA ALA A 869 -4.26 -19.45 -38.50
C ALA A 869 -5.09 -20.70 -38.06
N THR A 870 -4.96 -21.81 -38.79
CA THR A 870 -5.53 -23.08 -38.32
C THR A 870 -4.71 -23.60 -37.14
N GLY A 871 -5.33 -23.85 -36.00
CA GLY A 871 -4.64 -24.29 -34.78
C GLY A 871 -5.51 -24.27 -33.52
N PRO A 872 -4.99 -24.73 -32.37
CA PRO A 872 -5.62 -24.57 -31.07
C PRO A 872 -5.39 -23.17 -30.50
N TYR A 873 -6.43 -22.62 -29.87
CA TYR A 873 -6.43 -21.33 -29.19
C TYR A 873 -6.96 -21.48 -27.77
N ILE A 874 -6.37 -20.74 -26.84
CA ILE A 874 -6.74 -20.71 -25.44
C ILE A 874 -7.64 -19.50 -25.22
N TYR A 875 -8.83 -19.72 -24.68
CA TYR A 875 -9.79 -18.70 -24.31
C TYR A 875 -9.78 -18.57 -22.79
N GLN A 876 -9.52 -17.36 -22.30
CA GLN A 876 -9.70 -16.97 -20.91
C GLN A 876 -10.91 -16.06 -20.82
N VAL A 877 -11.99 -16.55 -20.23
CA VAL A 877 -13.27 -15.86 -20.08
C VAL A 877 -13.38 -15.37 -18.65
N SER A 878 -13.83 -14.14 -18.46
CA SER A 878 -14.23 -13.55 -17.19
C SER A 878 -15.60 -12.90 -17.36
N ILE A 879 -16.50 -13.15 -16.42
CA ILE A 879 -17.85 -12.60 -16.38
C ILE A 879 -18.07 -12.00 -15.01
N ILE A 880 -18.60 -10.78 -14.99
CA ILE A 880 -19.03 -10.08 -13.79
C ILE A 880 -20.53 -9.84 -13.94
N LYS A 881 -21.31 -10.08 -12.90
CA LYS A 881 -22.73 -9.76 -12.81
C LYS A 881 -22.96 -8.88 -11.60
N GLU A 882 -23.66 -7.77 -11.79
CA GLU A 882 -23.95 -6.82 -10.74
C GLU A 882 -25.10 -7.32 -9.85
N HIS A 883 -25.15 -6.88 -8.59
CA HIS A 883 -26.31 -7.14 -7.73
C HIS A 883 -27.59 -6.56 -8.35
N TYR A 884 -28.67 -7.32 -8.33
CA TYR A 884 -29.92 -6.92 -8.97
C TYR A 884 -31.14 -7.61 -8.35
N VAL A 885 -32.14 -6.83 -7.94
CA VAL A 885 -33.42 -7.33 -7.45
C VAL A 885 -34.48 -7.15 -8.54
N TYR A 886 -35.21 -8.20 -8.87
CA TYR A 886 -36.21 -8.21 -9.94
C TYR A 886 -37.47 -9.01 -9.60
N CYS A 887 -38.54 -8.80 -10.35
CA CYS A 887 -39.79 -9.55 -10.23
C CYS A 887 -39.89 -10.58 -11.36
N ALA A 888 -39.97 -11.86 -11.00
CA ALA A 888 -39.92 -12.99 -11.93
C ALA A 888 -41.16 -13.89 -11.83
N TYR A 889 -41.53 -14.51 -12.96
CA TYR A 889 -42.55 -15.54 -13.03
C TYR A 889 -42.01 -16.91 -12.56
N MET A 890 -42.74 -17.55 -11.64
CA MET A 890 -42.31 -18.80 -10.97
C MET A 890 -43.17 -20.02 -11.33
N GLY A 891 -44.01 -19.93 -12.37
CA GLY A 891 -44.95 -20.98 -12.75
C GLY A 891 -46.35 -20.82 -12.14
N ASN A 892 -47.35 -21.47 -12.74
CA ASN A 892 -48.76 -21.49 -12.27
C ASN A 892 -49.41 -20.09 -12.08
N GLY A 893 -48.93 -19.04 -12.76
CA GLY A 893 -49.46 -17.68 -12.64
C GLY A 893 -48.91 -16.84 -11.47
N GLY A 894 -47.91 -17.35 -10.72
CA GLY A 894 -47.32 -16.63 -9.58
C GLY A 894 -46.09 -15.79 -9.94
N PHE A 895 -45.99 -14.60 -9.34
CA PHE A 895 -44.80 -13.73 -9.43
C PHE A 895 -44.13 -13.58 -8.06
N GLN A 896 -42.80 -13.58 -8.04
CA GLN A 896 -42.01 -13.39 -6.82
C GLN A 896 -40.87 -12.41 -7.05
N LEU A 897 -40.55 -11.65 -5.99
CA LEU A 897 -39.30 -10.89 -5.92
C LEU A 897 -38.14 -11.88 -5.80
N VAL A 898 -37.14 -11.70 -6.65
CA VAL A 898 -35.91 -12.48 -6.68
C VAL A 898 -34.77 -11.52 -6.48
N ASP A 899 -33.97 -11.79 -5.45
CA ASP A 899 -32.73 -11.08 -5.17
C ASP A 899 -31.57 -11.87 -5.79
N ALA A 900 -30.91 -11.29 -6.79
CA ALA A 900 -29.75 -11.88 -7.41
C ALA A 900 -28.46 -11.13 -6.97
N PRO A 901 -27.54 -11.80 -6.23
CA PRO A 901 -26.32 -11.23 -5.67
C PRO A 901 -25.22 -11.02 -6.73
N TYR A 902 -24.31 -10.07 -6.53
CA TYR A 902 -23.13 -9.91 -7.41
C TYR A 902 -22.43 -11.25 -7.66
N GLN A 903 -22.04 -11.54 -8.90
CA GLN A 903 -21.38 -12.80 -9.28
C GLN A 903 -20.14 -12.55 -10.12
N ARG A 904 -19.11 -13.38 -9.95
CA ARG A 904 -17.97 -13.40 -10.87
C ARG A 904 -17.62 -14.83 -11.26
N ALA A 905 -17.54 -15.10 -12.55
CA ALA A 905 -17.07 -16.39 -13.06
C ALA A 905 -15.89 -16.23 -13.99
N SER A 906 -15.01 -17.22 -14.00
CA SER A 906 -13.95 -17.31 -14.99
C SER A 906 -13.84 -18.73 -15.54
N LEU A 907 -13.43 -18.85 -16.79
CA LEU A 907 -13.21 -20.12 -17.47
C LEU A 907 -11.98 -20.00 -18.36
N THR A 908 -11.02 -20.90 -18.19
CA THR A 908 -9.94 -21.09 -19.17
C THR A 908 -10.17 -22.39 -19.93
N THR A 909 -10.18 -22.34 -21.26
CA THR A 909 -10.39 -23.54 -22.09
C THR A 909 -9.71 -23.43 -23.44
N THR A 910 -9.39 -24.56 -24.06
CA THR A 910 -8.74 -24.61 -25.38
C THR A 910 -9.72 -25.06 -26.45
N ARG A 911 -9.73 -24.39 -27.61
CA ARG A 911 -10.55 -24.77 -28.78
C ARG A 911 -9.76 -24.66 -30.07
N GLY A 912 -9.97 -25.64 -30.96
CA GLY A 912 -9.35 -25.65 -32.28
C GLY A 912 -10.17 -24.90 -33.32
N TYR A 913 -9.49 -24.23 -34.24
CA TYR A 913 -10.08 -23.61 -35.41
C TYR A 913 -9.38 -24.12 -36.67
N ARG A 914 -10.15 -24.63 -37.64
CA ARG A 914 -9.67 -25.09 -38.95
C ARG A 914 -10.47 -24.45 -40.07
N ARG A 915 -9.77 -23.70 -40.93
CA ARG A 915 -10.36 -23.05 -42.09
C ARG A 915 -10.77 -24.08 -43.14
N THR A 916 -12.01 -24.00 -43.63
CA THR A 916 -12.44 -24.71 -44.85
C THR A 916 -11.86 -24.00 -46.07
N THR A 917 -10.68 -24.42 -46.53
CA THR A 917 -10.20 -24.00 -47.85
C THR A 917 -11.08 -24.69 -48.89
N LYS A 918 -11.92 -23.93 -49.61
CA LYS A 918 -12.14 -24.30 -51.02
C LYS A 918 -10.79 -24.04 -51.71
N LYS A 919 -10.25 -25.10 -52.30
CA LYS A 919 -9.02 -25.09 -53.09
C LYS A 919 -8.91 -23.88 -54.00
#